data_AF-A0A9K3LQ08-F1
#
_entry.id   AF-A0A9K3LQ08-F1
#
_cell.length_a   1.000
_cell.length_b   1.000
_cell.length_c   1.000
_cell.angle_alpha   90.00
_cell.angle_beta   90.00
_cell.angle_gamma   90.00
#
_symmetry.space_group_name_H-M   'P 1'
#
loop_
_entity.id
_entity.type
_entity.pdbx_description
1 polymer ?
#
loop_
_entity_poly.entity_id
_entity_poly.type
_entity_poly.pdbx_seq_one_letter_code
_entity_poly.pdbx_strand_id
1 'polypeptide(L)'
;MGIPSSFSRCLSVLLVIIPSLVNARGTLHKEGFIEELVASQRGFTGAFIPNPTDESLPPMLLIASKPGIVHILRDPDNSIATEVVLDISANLCTNGERGMQAITPHPNFSQNYYLYIYYTLLREGCLEDPEFGPYNRLSRFTMDPSTLKIMPESEEVLLDGHPTYKFFHNGGAVKFGNDGKLYVTTGDGGGDAFGTSQDLTNLLGVMMRLNDDGSIPEDNPFTQQAGYNGVPCGQSLGKLPDGSPADAVCSEIFSYGLRNPFRLVMNPAVTNKTHFYINDVGGAVWEDISEGGTDFAGMNYGWPTFEGPCRFGRTDACPLYASDAALSIQDYNNQVKPLYYYEHRSEREGGCISGGAFVPPGIWPPEYKFMYADFIFQEIYNLVEAPDQECTTCLPPIPAFVNDTFYTSILNENDHVNVARIVDMFFGPYKDTQALYIFKMGGSDNVWRIRYTGSTNLPPVAKIGVDDQFVDEGAIVSFNGSLSFDPAGDDLAFEWDFGDGSFSKEKSPIHVYSESGQYTVRLVVTDSAGQEQSDSLIMVVGTPPTLNITNPPEGAQFFVGELFTLSGVAFDSTGAPLNDTQISWEVRQHHADHWHPFLDQTAGNNLQISPAPEPEDYHAATNSYLAIIMYATDSNGLVSETVRYVYPRTIEVCIDSEPQGLEVYVDEYPIITPLLITSWVNHDLRLRIAAQEGFSFYSWNDAVILDDREIRLQSSGNPGMLAIFCSDGNNTCIDEAEARASESLLVARCPTKAPTEAPTALVSDSPTMLHSSAPSFAPSDDEEEEWPVDEVEINANGEPIPERPHDFDGVPEDDPVWDRFDQDAAITVIPSLAALSILCILLNAVQLLALH
;
A
#
# COMPACT_ATOMS: atom_id res chain seq x y z
N MET A 1 -32.13 -57.03 -11.74
CA MET A 1 -31.64 -56.70 -13.09
C MET A 1 -32.38 -55.43 -13.49
N GLY A 2 -31.86 -54.21 -13.36
CA GLY A 2 -30.52 -53.70 -13.60
C GLY A 2 -30.74 -52.51 -14.54
N ILE A 3 -30.99 -51.32 -13.98
CA ILE A 3 -31.26 -50.08 -14.72
C ILE A 3 -29.89 -49.54 -15.17
N PRO A 4 -29.62 -49.29 -16.46
CA PRO A 4 -28.37 -48.71 -16.89
C PRO A 4 -28.38 -47.18 -16.73
N SER A 5 -27.30 -46.70 -16.14
CA SER A 5 -26.89 -45.31 -15.96
C SER A 5 -26.43 -44.68 -17.28
N SER A 6 -27.19 -43.73 -17.80
CA SER A 6 -26.70 -42.77 -18.80
C SER A 6 -27.59 -41.50 -18.81
N PHE A 7 -27.65 -40.85 -17.66
CA PHE A 7 -28.17 -39.48 -17.48
C PHE A 7 -27.36 -38.82 -16.36
N SER A 8 -26.07 -38.59 -16.62
CA SER A 8 -25.23 -37.66 -15.86
C SER A 8 -23.92 -37.52 -16.63
N ARG A 9 -23.72 -36.35 -17.25
CA ARG A 9 -22.49 -35.79 -17.87
C ARG A 9 -22.90 -34.84 -19.00
N CYS A 10 -23.54 -33.75 -18.62
CA CYS A 10 -23.63 -32.51 -19.40
C CYS A 10 -23.90 -31.36 -18.41
N LEU A 11 -23.06 -31.24 -17.38
CA LEU A 11 -23.03 -30.07 -16.50
C LEU A 11 -21.68 -30.05 -15.74
N SER A 12 -20.56 -29.98 -16.47
CA SER A 12 -19.25 -29.87 -15.83
C SER A 12 -18.20 -29.27 -16.78
N VAL A 13 -18.45 -28.07 -17.33
CA VAL A 13 -17.38 -27.15 -17.76
C VAL A 13 -17.92 -25.73 -17.68
N LEU A 14 -17.95 -25.21 -16.45
CA LEU A 14 -17.86 -23.76 -16.20
C LEU A 14 -17.20 -23.61 -14.82
N LEU A 15 -15.94 -24.05 -14.72
CA LEU A 15 -15.09 -23.64 -13.61
C LEU A 15 -14.44 -22.32 -14.07
N VAL A 16 -15.12 -21.23 -13.77
CA VAL A 16 -14.47 -19.91 -13.76
C VAL A 16 -13.64 -19.88 -12.48
N ILE A 17 -12.34 -19.63 -12.63
CA ILE A 17 -11.45 -19.33 -11.51
C ILE A 17 -11.98 -18.04 -10.89
N ILE A 18 -12.54 -18.14 -9.68
CA ILE A 18 -12.75 -17.00 -8.78
C ILE A 18 -12.01 -17.37 -7.49
N PRO A 19 -11.12 -16.51 -6.97
CA PRO A 19 -10.35 -16.82 -5.79
C PRO A 19 -11.27 -17.04 -4.60
N SER A 20 -10.92 -18.02 -3.77
CA SER A 20 -11.49 -18.23 -2.44
C SER A 20 -11.29 -16.96 -1.60
N LEU A 21 -12.28 -16.07 -1.62
CA LEU A 21 -12.23 -14.70 -1.09
C LEU A 21 -12.19 -14.57 0.44
N VAL A 22 -12.00 -15.65 1.22
CA VAL A 22 -12.02 -15.56 2.70
C VAL A 22 -10.91 -16.34 3.43
N ASN A 23 -10.13 -17.21 2.77
CA ASN A 23 -9.33 -18.22 3.51
C ASN A 23 -7.81 -18.11 3.39
N ALA A 24 -7.29 -16.96 3.01
CA ALA A 24 -5.86 -16.73 3.03
C ALA A 24 -5.48 -16.21 4.43
N ARG A 25 -4.98 -17.08 5.32
CA ARG A 25 -4.28 -16.69 6.57
C ARG A 25 -2.81 -16.47 6.25
N GLY A 26 -2.18 -15.48 6.88
CA GLY A 26 -0.74 -15.29 6.74
C GLY A 26 0.07 -16.37 7.44
N THR A 27 1.38 -16.30 7.24
CA THR A 27 2.34 -17.21 7.86
C THR A 27 2.91 -16.57 9.12
N LEU A 28 2.72 -17.22 10.26
CA LEU A 28 3.40 -16.89 11.52
C LEU A 28 4.72 -17.65 11.59
N HIS A 29 5.82 -16.95 11.86
CA HIS A 29 7.17 -17.53 11.91
C HIS A 29 7.59 -17.98 13.31
N LYS A 30 6.71 -17.82 14.30
CA LYS A 30 6.97 -18.15 15.71
C LYS A 30 5.79 -18.93 16.28
N GLU A 31 6.07 -19.94 17.09
CA GLU A 31 5.05 -20.74 17.78
C GLU A 31 4.34 -19.94 18.88
N GLY A 32 3.14 -20.37 19.27
CA GLY A 32 2.35 -19.75 20.35
C GLY A 32 1.52 -18.55 19.94
N PHE A 33 1.47 -18.22 18.64
CA PHE A 33 0.64 -17.15 18.08
C PHE A 33 -0.45 -17.70 17.16
N ILE A 34 -1.58 -16.99 17.10
CA ILE A 34 -2.71 -17.35 16.26
C ILE A 34 -3.31 -16.12 15.63
N GLU A 35 -3.54 -16.20 14.32
CA GLU A 35 -4.28 -15.22 13.54
C GLU A 35 -5.77 -15.59 13.45
N GLU A 36 -6.64 -14.61 13.69
CA GLU A 36 -8.09 -14.74 13.67
C GLU A 36 -8.74 -13.58 12.93
N LEU A 37 -9.76 -13.86 12.11
CA LEU A 37 -10.58 -12.84 11.46
C LEU A 37 -11.42 -12.12 12.52
N VAL A 38 -11.37 -10.79 12.52
CA VAL A 38 -12.14 -9.92 13.44
C VAL A 38 -13.31 -9.26 12.73
N ALA A 39 -13.13 -8.82 11.49
CA ALA A 39 -14.20 -8.23 10.70
C ALA A 39 -13.95 -8.47 9.21
N SER A 40 -15.00 -8.82 8.46
CA SER A 40 -14.96 -8.85 6.99
C SER A 40 -15.12 -7.46 6.36
N GLN A 41 -15.32 -6.43 7.19
CA GLN A 41 -15.48 -5.06 6.74
C GLN A 41 -14.11 -4.46 6.40
N ARG A 42 -14.00 -3.89 5.20
CA ARG A 42 -12.83 -3.11 4.78
C ARG A 42 -12.61 -1.94 5.73
N GLY A 43 -11.40 -1.90 6.30
CA GLY A 43 -10.91 -0.81 7.13
C GLY A 43 -9.54 -0.35 6.66
N PHE A 44 -9.28 0.94 6.84
CA PHE A 44 -7.97 1.56 6.62
C PHE A 44 -7.23 1.81 7.95
N THR A 45 -7.99 2.13 9.00
CA THR A 45 -7.51 2.33 10.37
C THR A 45 -8.66 2.07 11.36
N GLY A 46 -8.41 2.12 12.66
CA GLY A 46 -9.44 1.93 13.67
C GLY A 46 -9.02 2.39 15.06
N ALA A 47 -9.97 2.29 15.99
CA ALA A 47 -9.72 2.57 17.40
C ALA A 47 -10.71 1.83 18.29
N PHE A 48 -10.24 1.37 19.44
CA PHE A 48 -11.12 0.85 20.47
C PHE A 48 -11.79 1.98 21.27
N ILE A 49 -13.06 1.80 21.58
CA ILE A 49 -13.80 2.67 22.49
C ILE A 49 -14.39 1.84 23.66
N PRO A 50 -14.44 2.40 24.88
CA PRO A 50 -15.25 1.85 25.96
C PRO A 50 -16.71 1.71 25.51
N ASN A 51 -17.42 0.71 26.03
CA ASN A 51 -18.83 0.56 25.71
C ASN A 51 -19.66 1.68 26.38
N PRO A 52 -20.30 2.59 25.61
CA PRO A 52 -20.99 3.75 26.19
C PRO A 52 -22.22 3.41 27.03
N THR A 53 -22.79 2.21 26.84
CA THR A 53 -23.99 1.80 27.56
C THR A 53 -23.67 1.19 28.93
N ASP A 54 -22.55 0.47 29.03
CA ASP A 54 -22.08 -0.18 30.25
C ASP A 54 -20.59 -0.52 30.10
N GLU A 55 -19.72 0.16 30.85
CA GLU A 55 -18.26 -0.05 30.80
C GLU A 55 -17.81 -1.44 31.28
N SER A 56 -18.70 -2.23 31.89
CA SER A 56 -18.41 -3.63 32.22
C SER A 56 -18.54 -4.58 31.03
N LEU A 57 -19.17 -4.12 29.93
CA LEU A 57 -19.22 -4.86 28.67
C LEU A 57 -17.90 -4.73 27.91
N PRO A 58 -17.60 -5.68 27.00
CA PRO A 58 -16.41 -5.61 26.16
C PRO A 58 -16.29 -4.27 25.41
N PRO A 59 -15.06 -3.74 25.25
CA PRO A 59 -14.79 -2.60 24.39
C PRO A 59 -15.22 -2.86 22.95
N MET A 60 -15.68 -1.82 22.27
CA MET A 60 -16.08 -1.89 20.87
C MET A 60 -14.94 -1.41 19.97
N LEU A 61 -14.86 -1.95 18.76
CA LEU A 61 -13.88 -1.54 17.76
C LEU A 61 -14.56 -0.65 16.71
N LEU A 62 -14.05 0.58 16.54
CA LEU A 62 -14.37 1.42 15.38
C LEU A 62 -13.43 1.05 14.23
N ILE A 63 -14.01 0.86 13.05
CA ILE A 63 -13.33 0.51 11.80
C ILE A 63 -13.59 1.65 10.82
N ALA A 64 -12.57 2.45 10.55
CA ALA A 64 -12.65 3.59 9.64
C ALA A 64 -12.15 3.18 8.26
N SER A 65 -12.94 3.43 7.23
CA SER A 65 -12.54 3.24 5.84
C SER A 65 -12.02 4.55 5.26
N LYS A 66 -11.06 4.45 4.34
CA LYS A 66 -10.49 5.60 3.63
C LYS A 66 -11.56 6.47 2.93
N PRO A 67 -12.65 5.92 2.35
CA PRO A 67 -13.75 6.72 1.82
C PRO A 67 -14.56 7.54 2.83
N GLY A 68 -14.29 7.45 4.13
CA GLY A 68 -14.99 8.25 5.14
C GLY A 68 -16.23 7.59 5.72
N ILE A 69 -16.30 6.26 5.69
CA ILE A 69 -17.34 5.48 6.36
C ILE A 69 -16.74 4.85 7.60
N VAL A 70 -17.37 5.04 8.76
CA VAL A 70 -16.97 4.40 10.02
C VAL A 70 -17.99 3.34 10.37
N HIS A 71 -17.50 2.13 10.59
CA HIS A 71 -18.26 1.02 11.13
C HIS A 71 -17.93 0.82 12.61
N ILE A 72 -18.86 0.23 13.36
CA ILE A 72 -18.61 -0.28 14.71
C ILE A 72 -18.81 -1.79 14.76
N LEU A 73 -17.89 -2.45 15.44
CA LEU A 73 -17.98 -3.85 15.83
C LEU A 73 -18.19 -3.91 17.35
N ARG A 74 -19.39 -4.33 17.76
CA ARG A 74 -19.84 -4.24 19.16
C ARG A 74 -19.20 -5.27 20.10
N ASP A 75 -18.85 -6.44 19.55
CA ASP A 75 -18.21 -7.52 20.30
C ASP A 75 -17.14 -8.18 19.42
N PRO A 76 -15.92 -7.59 19.36
CA PRO A 76 -14.82 -8.11 18.53
C PRO A 76 -14.34 -9.52 18.91
N ASP A 77 -14.76 -10.05 20.07
CA ASP A 77 -14.36 -11.38 20.53
C ASP A 77 -15.30 -12.46 20.01
N ASN A 78 -16.59 -12.15 19.87
CA ASN A 78 -17.62 -13.15 19.56
C ASN A 78 -18.43 -12.87 18.28
N SER A 79 -18.24 -11.72 17.64
CA SER A 79 -18.95 -11.34 16.43
C SER A 79 -17.99 -10.69 15.43
N ILE A 80 -18.30 -10.85 14.14
CA ILE A 80 -17.65 -10.12 13.05
C ILE A 80 -18.63 -9.16 12.33
N ALA A 81 -19.88 -9.10 12.81
CA ALA A 81 -20.93 -8.27 12.24
C ALA A 81 -20.72 -6.80 12.61
N THR A 82 -20.71 -5.93 11.61
CA THR A 82 -20.50 -4.49 11.79
C THR A 82 -21.74 -3.69 11.40
N GLU A 83 -21.84 -2.46 11.90
CA GLU A 83 -22.84 -1.48 11.46
C GLU A 83 -22.20 -0.14 11.16
N VAL A 84 -22.68 0.57 10.12
CA VAL A 84 -22.23 1.93 9.81
C VAL A 84 -22.68 2.89 10.91
N VAL A 85 -21.77 3.67 11.47
CA VAL A 85 -22.04 4.69 12.52
C VAL A 85 -21.72 6.11 12.10
N LEU A 86 -20.95 6.30 11.03
CA LEU A 86 -20.70 7.58 10.37
C LEU A 86 -20.55 7.35 8.87
N ASP A 87 -21.10 8.27 8.08
CA ASP A 87 -20.82 8.36 6.65
C ASP A 87 -20.64 9.84 6.29
N ILE A 88 -19.40 10.22 6.01
CA ILE A 88 -19.03 11.54 5.51
C ILE A 88 -18.46 11.46 4.08
N SER A 89 -18.63 10.33 3.40
CA SER A 89 -17.97 10.04 2.12
C SER A 89 -18.23 11.06 1.01
N ALA A 90 -19.39 11.70 1.03
CA ALA A 90 -19.74 12.78 0.11
C ALA A 90 -18.88 14.05 0.26
N ASN A 91 -18.09 14.17 1.33
CA ASN A 91 -17.31 15.35 1.68
C ASN A 91 -15.80 15.12 1.66
N LEU A 92 -15.33 14.00 1.10
CA LEU A 92 -13.90 13.65 1.06
C LEU A 92 -13.37 13.54 -0.38
N CYS A 93 -12.11 13.94 -0.56
CA CYS A 93 -11.31 13.47 -1.69
C CYS A 93 -10.64 12.15 -1.32
N THR A 94 -10.68 11.17 -2.22
CA THR A 94 -10.24 9.79 -1.94
C THR A 94 -9.19 9.26 -2.92
N ASN A 95 -8.72 10.09 -3.86
CA ASN A 95 -7.67 9.70 -4.80
C ASN A 95 -6.31 9.59 -4.10
N GLY A 96 -5.53 8.55 -4.39
CA GLY A 96 -4.20 8.37 -3.80
C GLY A 96 -4.24 8.00 -2.31
N GLU A 97 -3.50 8.74 -1.48
CA GLU A 97 -3.52 8.62 -0.02
C GLU A 97 -4.60 9.50 0.66
N ARG A 98 -5.28 10.34 -0.12
CA ARG A 98 -6.33 11.23 0.39
C ARG A 98 -7.53 10.42 0.87
N GLY A 99 -8.20 10.90 1.90
CA GLY A 99 -9.36 10.24 2.48
C GLY A 99 -9.36 10.39 4.00
N MET A 100 -10.06 9.52 4.71
CA MET A 100 -10.00 9.43 6.15
C MET A 100 -8.72 8.69 6.57
N GLN A 101 -7.85 9.38 7.30
CA GLN A 101 -6.51 8.90 7.65
C GLN A 101 -6.39 8.43 9.09
N ALA A 102 -7.15 9.04 10.01
CA ALA A 102 -7.20 8.62 11.41
C ALA A 102 -8.57 8.85 12.04
N ILE A 103 -8.89 7.97 12.99
CA ILE A 103 -9.93 8.15 14.00
C ILE A 103 -9.31 7.93 15.38
N THR A 104 -9.56 8.83 16.33
CA THR A 104 -8.98 8.76 17.67
C THR A 104 -9.99 9.19 18.73
N PRO A 105 -10.38 8.31 19.66
CA PRO A 105 -11.22 8.69 20.78
C PRO A 105 -10.46 9.57 21.76
N HIS A 106 -11.18 10.50 22.37
CA HIS A 106 -10.66 11.28 23.47
C HIS A 106 -10.28 10.36 24.65
N PRO A 107 -9.21 10.64 25.43
CA PRO A 107 -8.85 9.82 26.60
C PRO A 107 -9.97 9.71 27.65
N ASN A 108 -10.81 10.74 27.76
CA ASN A 108 -12.04 10.76 28.58
C ASN A 108 -13.32 10.43 27.79
N PHE A 109 -13.24 9.56 26.77
CA PHE A 109 -14.36 9.22 25.88
C PHE A 109 -15.63 8.83 26.64
N SER A 110 -15.52 8.08 27.74
CA SER A 110 -16.67 7.67 28.57
C SER A 110 -17.50 8.83 29.13
N GLN A 111 -16.95 10.04 29.16
CA GLN A 111 -17.63 11.23 29.70
C GLN A 111 -18.10 12.18 28.62
N ASN A 112 -17.29 12.38 27.58
CA ASN A 112 -17.54 13.39 26.55
C ASN A 112 -17.97 12.81 25.20
N TYR A 113 -17.71 11.53 24.95
CA TYR A 113 -18.00 10.82 23.71
C TYR A 113 -17.37 11.47 22.47
N TYR A 114 -16.23 12.15 22.66
CA TYR A 114 -15.54 12.86 21.58
C TYR A 114 -14.63 11.93 20.77
N LEU A 115 -14.73 12.05 19.45
CA LEU A 115 -13.89 11.40 18.46
C LEU A 115 -13.22 12.47 17.60
N TYR A 116 -11.93 12.30 17.35
CA TYR A 116 -11.15 13.16 16.47
C TYR A 116 -10.94 12.40 15.17
N ILE A 117 -11.32 13.00 14.06
CA ILE A 117 -11.20 12.41 12.72
C ILE A 117 -10.34 13.34 11.88
N TYR A 118 -9.34 12.76 11.24
CA TYR A 118 -8.44 13.47 10.32
C TYR A 118 -8.66 12.95 8.91
N TYR A 119 -9.00 13.85 7.99
CA TYR A 119 -9.42 13.47 6.65
C TYR A 119 -9.17 14.55 5.60
N THR A 120 -9.03 14.15 4.34
CA THR A 120 -8.89 15.09 3.23
C THR A 120 -10.24 15.64 2.78
N LEU A 121 -10.44 16.95 2.92
CA LEU A 121 -11.69 17.61 2.57
C LEU A 121 -11.90 17.62 1.05
N LEU A 122 -13.15 17.38 0.62
CA LEU A 122 -13.55 17.51 -0.77
C LEU A 122 -13.36 18.95 -1.27
N ARG A 123 -12.52 19.08 -2.30
CA ARG A 123 -12.46 20.25 -3.18
C ARG A 123 -12.89 19.82 -4.57
N GLU A 124 -13.56 20.70 -5.31
CA GLU A 124 -14.06 20.38 -6.64
C GLU A 124 -12.94 19.81 -7.53
N GLY A 125 -13.17 18.61 -8.08
CA GLY A 125 -12.21 17.91 -8.92
C GLY A 125 -11.02 17.27 -8.20
N CYS A 126 -10.87 17.43 -6.89
CA CYS A 126 -9.75 16.89 -6.10
C CYS A 126 -8.37 17.14 -6.75
N LEU A 127 -8.15 18.39 -7.18
CA LEU A 127 -6.99 18.78 -7.99
C LEU A 127 -5.65 18.61 -7.25
N GLU A 128 -4.59 18.44 -8.01
CA GLU A 128 -3.20 18.53 -7.53
C GLU A 128 -2.73 19.98 -7.73
N ASP A 129 -3.02 20.82 -6.73
CA ASP A 129 -2.78 22.26 -6.81
C ASP A 129 -2.43 22.82 -5.42
N PRO A 130 -1.31 23.56 -5.27
CA PRO A 130 -0.82 24.02 -3.97
C PRO A 130 -1.60 25.19 -3.34
N GLU A 131 -2.57 25.76 -4.05
CA GLU A 131 -3.40 26.86 -3.57
C GLU A 131 -4.88 26.45 -3.46
N PHE A 132 -5.37 25.70 -4.44
CA PHE A 132 -6.78 25.34 -4.60
C PHE A 132 -7.07 23.86 -4.37
N GLY A 133 -6.03 23.04 -4.19
CA GLY A 133 -6.15 21.61 -3.98
C GLY A 133 -6.82 21.22 -2.66
N PRO A 134 -7.17 19.94 -2.50
CA PRO A 134 -7.60 19.36 -1.24
C PRO A 134 -6.55 19.54 -0.14
N TYR A 135 -7.00 19.58 1.10
CA TYR A 135 -6.16 19.62 2.29
C TYR A 135 -6.76 18.71 3.35
N ASN A 136 -5.93 18.31 4.29
CA ASN A 136 -6.39 17.55 5.43
C ASN A 136 -6.99 18.46 6.51
N ARG A 137 -8.10 18.00 7.08
CA ARG A 137 -8.85 18.64 8.15
C ARG A 137 -8.84 17.73 9.38
N LEU A 138 -8.60 18.32 10.54
CA LEU A 138 -8.87 17.70 11.83
C LEU A 138 -10.19 18.24 12.37
N SER A 139 -11.16 17.37 12.56
CA SER A 139 -12.44 17.71 13.19
C SER A 139 -12.71 16.83 14.41
N ARG A 140 -13.41 17.40 15.39
CA ARG A 140 -13.99 16.69 16.51
C ARG A 140 -15.47 16.43 16.24
N PHE A 141 -15.92 15.20 16.52
CA PHE A 141 -17.30 14.78 16.47
C PHE A 141 -17.73 14.23 17.82
N THR A 142 -19.04 14.20 18.08
CA THR A 142 -19.64 13.61 19.27
C THR A 142 -20.44 12.36 18.89
N MET A 143 -20.22 11.26 19.59
CA MET A 143 -21.05 10.06 19.51
C MET A 143 -22.26 10.19 20.45
N ASP A 144 -23.44 9.82 19.97
CA ASP A 144 -24.61 9.60 20.82
C ASP A 144 -24.51 8.21 21.49
N PRO A 145 -24.32 8.14 22.83
CA PRO A 145 -24.12 6.87 23.52
C PRO A 145 -25.36 5.96 23.51
N SER A 146 -26.55 6.50 23.20
CA SER A 146 -27.80 5.73 23.16
C SER A 146 -28.02 5.00 21.83
N THR A 147 -27.55 5.60 20.74
CA THR A 147 -27.70 5.04 19.38
C THR A 147 -26.39 4.50 18.80
N LEU A 148 -25.25 4.83 19.43
CA LEU A 148 -23.87 4.61 18.96
C LEU A 148 -23.54 5.32 17.64
N LYS A 149 -24.40 6.20 17.14
CA LYS A 149 -24.14 6.98 15.93
C LYS A 149 -23.22 8.15 16.26
N ILE A 150 -22.25 8.39 15.37
CA ILE A 150 -21.44 9.60 15.40
C ILE A 150 -22.25 10.66 14.65
N MET A 151 -22.56 11.78 15.31
CA MET A 151 -23.45 12.81 14.78
C MET A 151 -22.67 13.71 13.80
N PRO A 152 -22.91 13.67 12.48
CA PRO A 152 -22.18 14.51 11.52
C PRO A 152 -22.36 16.01 11.79
N GLU A 153 -23.54 16.42 12.27
CA GLU A 153 -23.86 17.81 12.61
C GLU A 153 -23.14 18.33 13.86
N SER A 154 -22.49 17.44 14.62
CA SER A 154 -21.69 17.83 15.79
C SER A 154 -20.24 18.20 15.45
N GLU A 155 -19.89 18.20 14.16
CA GLU A 155 -18.55 18.54 13.68
C GLU A 155 -18.07 19.90 14.22
N GLU A 156 -16.91 19.89 14.85
CA GLU A 156 -16.14 21.08 15.18
C GLU A 156 -14.77 20.99 14.51
N VAL A 157 -14.53 21.90 13.56
CA VAL A 157 -13.26 22.00 12.84
C VAL A 157 -12.20 22.57 13.77
N LEU A 158 -11.15 21.80 14.04
CA LEU A 158 -10.04 22.21 14.90
C LEU A 158 -8.89 22.79 14.09
N LEU A 159 -8.66 22.24 12.90
CA LEU A 159 -7.54 22.60 12.05
C LEU A 159 -7.88 22.34 10.58
N ASP A 160 -7.65 23.33 9.73
CA ASP A 160 -7.49 23.15 8.29
C ASP A 160 -6.00 23.21 7.93
N GLY A 161 -5.49 22.13 7.36
CA GLY A 161 -4.12 22.03 6.87
C GLY A 161 -3.90 22.79 5.56
N HIS A 162 -2.66 22.74 5.08
CA HIS A 162 -2.27 23.32 3.81
C HIS A 162 -2.77 22.47 2.63
N PRO A 163 -3.23 23.09 1.51
CA PRO A 163 -3.50 22.37 0.27
C PRO A 163 -2.33 21.50 -0.16
N THR A 164 -2.54 20.21 -0.37
CA THR A 164 -1.45 19.32 -0.78
C THR A 164 -1.13 19.54 -2.25
N TYR A 165 0.16 19.52 -2.59
CA TYR A 165 0.63 19.65 -3.97
C TYR A 165 0.21 18.44 -4.80
N LYS A 166 0.26 17.25 -4.20
CA LYS A 166 -0.04 15.97 -4.84
C LYS A 166 -1.03 15.14 -4.03
N PHE A 167 -1.48 14.02 -4.57
CA PHE A 167 -2.39 13.08 -3.89
C PHE A 167 -1.69 12.11 -2.92
N PHE A 168 -0.39 12.24 -2.74
CA PHE A 168 0.46 11.44 -1.84
C PHE A 168 1.19 12.34 -0.82
N HIS A 169 1.85 11.71 0.15
CA HIS A 169 2.51 12.30 1.32
C HIS A 169 1.57 13.18 2.14
N ASN A 170 0.36 12.69 2.39
CA ASN A 170 -0.63 13.45 3.14
C ASN A 170 -0.42 13.31 4.66
N GLY A 171 0.41 12.36 5.10
CA GLY A 171 0.61 12.01 6.51
C GLY A 171 -0.58 11.21 7.06
N GLY A 172 -0.92 11.36 8.34
CA GLY A 172 -2.22 10.86 8.78
C GLY A 172 -2.42 10.47 10.23
N ALA A 173 -1.41 10.50 11.10
CA ALA A 173 -1.59 10.04 12.46
C ALA A 173 -2.15 11.13 13.38
N VAL A 174 -3.19 10.80 14.14
CA VAL A 174 -3.66 11.59 15.29
C VAL A 174 -3.55 10.73 16.53
N LYS A 175 -2.92 11.24 17.60
CA LYS A 175 -2.80 10.55 18.88
C LYS A 175 -2.79 11.54 20.04
N PHE A 176 -3.32 11.13 21.19
CA PHE A 176 -3.16 11.87 22.43
C PHE A 176 -1.85 11.48 23.13
N GLY A 177 -1.06 12.47 23.52
CA GLY A 177 0.08 12.29 24.39
C GLY A 177 -0.32 12.17 25.87
N ASN A 178 0.61 11.74 26.71
CA ASN A 178 0.41 11.65 28.17
C ASN A 178 0.23 13.03 28.83
N ASP A 179 0.60 14.10 28.13
CA ASP A 179 0.35 15.49 28.49
C ASP A 179 -1.08 15.97 28.16
N GLY A 180 -1.92 15.08 27.62
CA GLY A 180 -3.31 15.37 27.25
C GLY A 180 -3.45 16.23 25.99
N LYS A 181 -2.38 16.37 25.19
CA LYS A 181 -2.40 17.12 23.93
C LYS A 181 -2.55 16.18 22.73
N LEU A 182 -3.12 16.71 21.66
CA LEU A 182 -3.17 16.06 20.36
C LEU A 182 -1.83 16.23 19.66
N TYR A 183 -1.30 15.15 19.12
CA TYR A 183 -0.16 15.11 18.21
C TYR A 183 -0.67 14.66 16.85
N VAL A 184 -0.37 15.45 15.81
CA VAL A 184 -0.88 15.24 14.45
C VAL A 184 0.28 15.29 13.47
N THR A 185 0.48 14.23 12.68
CA THR A 185 1.51 14.20 11.64
C THR A 185 0.96 14.62 10.28
N THR A 186 1.68 15.47 9.58
CA THR A 186 1.44 15.81 8.17
C THR A 186 2.67 15.43 7.36
N GLY A 187 2.44 14.86 6.18
CA GLY A 187 3.52 14.72 5.20
C GLY A 187 3.77 16.03 4.45
N ASP A 188 4.81 16.04 3.63
CA ASP A 188 5.24 17.18 2.82
C ASP A 188 4.21 17.59 1.74
N GLY A 189 3.16 16.79 1.54
CA GLY A 189 2.06 17.00 0.60
C GLY A 189 2.44 16.80 -0.87
N GLY A 190 3.52 16.09 -1.17
CA GLY A 190 4.19 16.00 -2.48
C GLY A 190 4.98 17.27 -2.82
N GLY A 191 5.42 17.99 -1.80
CA GLY A 191 5.99 19.34 -1.87
C GLY A 191 7.52 19.39 -1.87
N ASP A 192 8.20 18.25 -2.05
CA ASP A 192 9.64 18.09 -1.84
C ASP A 192 10.50 19.08 -2.61
N ALA A 193 10.16 19.30 -3.88
CA ALA A 193 10.84 20.27 -4.75
C ALA A 193 10.77 21.72 -4.22
N PHE A 194 9.81 22.02 -3.35
CA PHE A 194 9.60 23.34 -2.75
C PHE A 194 10.15 23.45 -1.32
N GLY A 195 10.71 22.36 -0.77
CA GLY A 195 11.27 22.34 0.57
C GLY A 195 10.23 22.56 1.68
N THR A 196 8.98 22.13 1.46
CA THR A 196 7.85 22.39 2.37
C THR A 196 8.13 21.95 3.80
N SER A 197 8.74 20.78 4.01
CA SER A 197 9.07 20.22 5.33
C SER A 197 10.11 21.02 6.12
N GLN A 198 10.84 21.94 5.48
CA GLN A 198 11.81 22.84 6.13
C GLN A 198 11.27 24.27 6.29
N ASP A 199 10.11 24.57 5.69
CA ASP A 199 9.48 25.87 5.74
C ASP A 199 8.47 25.95 6.90
N LEU A 200 8.87 26.64 7.97
CA LEU A 200 8.05 26.81 9.17
C LEU A 200 6.86 27.78 8.99
N THR A 201 6.63 28.28 7.78
CA THR A 201 5.48 29.14 7.45
C THR A 201 4.26 28.35 6.97
N ASN A 202 4.39 27.03 6.88
CA ASN A 202 3.31 26.11 6.52
C ASN A 202 3.22 24.88 7.46
N LEU A 203 2.16 24.09 7.30
CA LEU A 203 1.90 22.87 8.09
C LEU A 203 2.07 21.57 7.29
N LEU A 204 2.97 21.53 6.32
CA LEU A 204 3.37 20.31 5.58
C LEU A 204 4.72 19.79 6.08
N GLY A 205 4.86 18.48 6.18
CA GLY A 205 6.08 17.81 6.64
C GLY A 205 6.39 18.08 8.11
N VAL A 206 5.34 18.26 8.93
CA VAL A 206 5.47 18.64 10.34
C VAL A 206 4.70 17.70 11.26
N MET A 207 5.12 17.71 12.52
CA MET A 207 4.29 17.28 13.63
C MET A 207 3.68 18.50 14.28
N MET A 208 2.35 18.52 14.39
CA MET A 208 1.62 19.55 15.11
C MET A 208 1.28 19.07 16.52
N ARG A 209 1.22 19.99 17.47
CA ARG A 209 0.73 19.72 18.83
C ARG A 209 -0.35 20.73 19.22
N LEU A 210 -1.54 20.23 19.54
CA LEU A 210 -2.74 21.02 19.82
C LEU A 210 -3.34 20.66 21.18
N ASN A 211 -4.04 21.59 21.81
CA ASN A 211 -5.00 21.25 22.87
C ASN A 211 -6.16 20.42 22.28
N ASP A 212 -6.93 19.76 23.13
CA ASP A 212 -8.07 18.93 22.74
C ASP A 212 -9.23 19.73 22.11
N ASP A 213 -9.20 21.06 22.21
CA ASP A 213 -10.10 22.02 21.56
C ASP A 213 -9.49 22.68 20.30
N GLY A 214 -8.33 22.22 19.84
CA GLY A 214 -7.64 22.78 18.66
C GLY A 214 -6.83 24.05 18.93
N SER A 215 -6.90 24.63 20.14
CA SER A 215 -6.06 25.78 20.48
C SER A 215 -4.58 25.39 20.64
N ILE A 216 -3.68 26.34 20.40
CA ILE A 216 -2.23 26.09 20.49
C ILE A 216 -1.79 26.05 21.96
N PRO A 217 -1.09 24.99 22.41
CA PRO A 217 -0.46 24.95 23.72
C PRO A 217 0.61 26.04 23.88
N GLU A 218 0.61 26.75 25.00
CA GLU A 218 1.59 27.83 25.27
C GLU A 218 3.04 27.34 25.35
N ASP A 219 3.23 26.06 25.63
CA ASP A 219 4.53 25.38 25.73
C ASP A 219 5.02 24.80 24.39
N ASN A 220 4.33 25.09 23.27
CA ASN A 220 4.83 24.75 21.94
C ASN A 220 6.11 25.55 21.59
N PRO A 221 7.04 24.96 20.82
CA PRO A 221 8.37 25.53 20.58
C PRO A 221 8.37 26.76 19.67
N PHE A 222 7.37 26.93 18.80
CA PHE A 222 7.29 28.03 17.82
C PHE A 222 6.20 29.06 18.17
N THR A 223 6.12 29.41 19.46
CA THR A 223 5.15 30.38 20.01
C THR A 223 5.81 31.70 20.39
N GLN A 224 4.98 32.73 20.64
CA GLN A 224 5.44 34.00 21.21
C GLN A 224 6.08 33.83 22.58
N GLN A 225 5.55 32.91 23.39
CA GLN A 225 6.07 32.56 24.72
C GLN A 225 7.46 31.93 24.64
N ALA A 226 7.72 31.14 23.59
CA ALA A 226 9.03 30.57 23.29
C ALA A 226 10.02 31.56 22.64
N GLY A 227 9.58 32.80 22.35
CA GLY A 227 10.42 33.86 21.78
C GLY A 227 10.43 33.96 20.25
N TYR A 228 9.51 33.25 19.58
CA TYR A 228 9.32 33.32 18.13
C TYR A 228 8.20 34.30 17.77
N ASN A 229 8.18 34.80 16.52
CA ASN A 229 7.00 35.48 15.97
C ASN A 229 5.94 34.45 15.56
N GLY A 230 5.50 33.64 16.53
CA GLY A 230 4.52 32.59 16.34
C GLY A 230 3.13 33.13 16.01
N VAL A 231 2.53 32.59 14.95
CA VAL A 231 1.18 32.91 14.47
C VAL A 231 0.41 31.60 14.22
N PRO A 232 -0.88 31.51 14.61
CA PRO A 232 -1.71 30.37 14.24
C PRO A 232 -1.93 30.29 12.72
N CYS A 233 -1.66 29.11 12.14
CA CYS A 233 -1.83 28.82 10.71
C CYS A 233 -3.05 27.96 10.42
N GLY A 234 -3.58 27.24 11.40
CA GLY A 234 -4.68 26.28 11.24
C GLY A 234 -6.02 26.87 10.81
N GLN A 235 -6.18 28.20 10.89
CA GLN A 235 -7.37 28.93 10.47
C GLN A 235 -7.16 29.68 9.14
N SER A 236 -5.97 29.53 8.53
CA SER A 236 -5.56 30.14 7.27
C SER A 236 -5.03 29.08 6.30
N LEU A 237 -5.70 27.92 6.27
CA LEU A 237 -5.36 26.77 5.42
C LEU A 237 -3.90 26.35 5.60
N GLY A 238 -3.49 26.13 6.86
CA GLY A 238 -2.15 25.70 7.23
C GLY A 238 -1.01 26.57 6.70
N LYS A 239 -1.25 27.85 6.43
CA LYS A 239 -0.26 28.86 6.00
C LYS A 239 -0.29 30.05 6.93
N LEU A 240 0.77 30.84 6.95
CA LEU A 240 0.75 32.15 7.59
C LEU A 240 -0.38 33.04 7.00
N PRO A 241 -1.15 33.74 7.86
CA PRO A 241 -2.10 34.74 7.40
C PRO A 241 -1.43 35.88 6.63
N ASP A 242 -2.15 36.45 5.64
CA ASP A 242 -1.71 37.61 4.89
C ASP A 242 -1.28 38.78 5.81
N GLY A 243 -0.10 39.33 5.54
CA GLY A 243 0.44 40.46 6.32
C GLY A 243 1.13 40.06 7.63
N SER A 244 1.37 38.76 7.85
CA SER A 244 2.24 38.28 8.94
C SER A 244 3.66 38.88 8.86
N PRO A 245 4.36 39.03 10.00
CA PRO A 245 5.77 39.42 10.00
C PRO A 245 6.63 38.52 9.11
N ALA A 246 7.70 39.07 8.53
CA ALA A 246 8.56 38.35 7.59
C ALA A 246 9.32 37.15 8.24
N ASP A 247 9.49 37.18 9.56
CA ASP A 247 10.11 36.13 10.38
C ASP A 247 9.07 35.35 11.21
N ALA A 248 7.78 35.43 10.83
CA ALA A 248 6.72 34.68 11.48
C ALA A 248 6.82 33.18 11.16
N VAL A 249 6.31 32.36 12.07
CA VAL A 249 6.28 30.90 11.97
C VAL A 249 4.95 30.36 12.49
N CYS A 250 4.53 29.19 12.02
CA CYS A 250 3.30 28.54 12.47
C CYS A 250 3.45 27.99 13.90
N SER A 251 2.57 28.40 14.79
CA SER A 251 2.64 28.04 16.21
C SER A 251 2.13 26.64 16.57
N GLU A 252 1.42 26.00 15.64
CA GLU A 252 1.00 24.61 15.75
C GLU A 252 2.19 23.64 15.66
N ILE A 253 3.27 24.03 14.98
CA ILE A 253 4.44 23.19 14.75
C ILE A 253 5.06 22.81 16.11
N PHE A 254 5.27 21.51 16.27
CA PHE A 254 5.97 20.91 17.40
C PHE A 254 7.34 20.37 16.99
N SER A 255 7.44 19.75 15.81
CA SER A 255 8.70 19.35 15.16
C SER A 255 8.46 19.31 13.65
N TYR A 256 9.53 19.26 12.85
CA TYR A 256 9.44 19.42 11.39
C TYR A 256 10.48 18.56 10.64
N GLY A 257 10.44 18.55 9.32
CA GLY A 257 11.37 17.78 8.49
C GLY A 257 10.95 16.33 8.28
N LEU A 258 9.66 16.05 8.25
CA LEU A 258 9.07 14.74 7.91
C LEU A 258 8.71 14.69 6.43
N ARG A 259 8.74 13.49 5.84
CA ARG A 259 8.34 13.25 4.43
C ARG A 259 6.90 12.76 4.35
N ASN A 260 6.69 11.50 4.70
CA ASN A 260 5.40 10.82 4.70
C ASN A 260 5.24 9.99 5.98
N PRO A 261 5.02 10.67 7.14
CA PRO A 261 4.89 10.03 8.44
C PRO A 261 3.54 9.34 8.57
N PHE A 262 3.38 8.23 7.86
CA PHE A 262 2.12 7.53 7.62
C PHE A 262 1.48 7.04 8.91
N ARG A 263 2.29 6.59 9.89
CA ARG A 263 1.83 6.18 11.22
C ARG A 263 2.74 6.69 12.34
N LEU A 264 2.12 7.07 13.44
CA LEU A 264 2.76 7.41 14.71
C LEU A 264 2.14 6.56 15.82
N VAL A 265 3.00 6.09 16.72
CA VAL A 265 2.60 5.14 17.77
C VAL A 265 3.11 5.61 19.13
N MET A 266 2.17 5.89 20.05
CA MET A 266 2.50 6.24 21.43
C MET A 266 3.10 5.06 22.17
N ASN A 267 4.17 5.29 22.93
CA ASN A 267 4.79 4.26 23.76
C ASN A 267 4.07 4.17 25.11
N PRO A 268 3.28 3.11 25.37
CA PRO A 268 2.49 3.01 26.60
C PRO A 268 3.36 2.71 27.83
N ALA A 269 4.61 2.25 27.66
CA ALA A 269 5.50 1.93 28.77
C ALA A 269 6.12 3.19 29.40
N VAL A 270 6.14 4.32 28.68
CA VAL A 270 6.63 5.60 29.17
C VAL A 270 5.43 6.44 29.62
N THR A 271 5.33 6.72 30.92
CA THR A 271 4.15 7.40 31.52
C THR A 271 4.44 8.78 32.09
N ASN A 272 5.70 9.14 32.28
CA ASN A 272 6.13 10.41 32.87
C ASN A 272 6.32 11.54 31.86
N LYS A 273 6.25 11.23 30.56
CA LYS A 273 6.36 12.17 29.43
C LYS A 273 5.60 11.61 28.23
N THR A 274 5.36 12.44 27.21
CA THR A 274 4.91 11.92 25.91
C THR A 274 6.12 11.38 25.15
N HIS A 275 6.02 10.15 24.66
CA HIS A 275 7.05 9.46 23.90
C HIS A 275 6.38 8.56 22.86
N PHE A 276 6.88 8.59 21.63
CA PHE A 276 6.33 7.83 20.52
C PHE A 276 7.41 7.55 19.47
N TYR A 277 7.14 6.59 18.59
CA TYR A 277 7.91 6.42 17.36
C TYR A 277 7.10 6.92 16.18
N ILE A 278 7.81 7.49 15.21
CA ILE A 278 7.31 7.95 13.93
C ILE A 278 7.84 6.98 12.88
N ASN A 279 6.94 6.39 12.12
CA ASN A 279 7.28 5.59 10.95
C ASN A 279 7.16 6.51 9.74
N ASP A 280 8.30 6.96 9.21
CA ASP A 280 8.36 7.90 8.08
C ASP A 280 8.77 7.17 6.81
N VAL A 281 7.92 7.24 5.79
CA VAL A 281 8.17 6.52 4.53
C VAL A 281 9.22 7.26 3.72
N GLY A 282 10.28 6.53 3.38
CA GLY A 282 11.44 6.97 2.61
C GLY A 282 11.14 7.44 1.19
N GLY A 283 12.09 8.17 0.59
CA GLY A 283 11.98 8.69 -0.78
C GLY A 283 12.67 7.85 -1.83
N ALA A 284 13.97 7.60 -1.66
CA ALA A 284 14.82 6.97 -2.67
C ALA A 284 15.55 5.72 -2.18
N VAL A 285 16.11 5.74 -0.97
CA VAL A 285 17.01 4.67 -0.49
C VAL A 285 16.61 4.14 0.86
N TRP A 286 16.08 4.98 1.75
CA TRP A 286 15.99 4.66 3.17
C TRP A 286 14.60 4.87 3.71
N GLU A 287 14.10 3.85 4.39
CA GLU A 287 12.96 3.94 5.29
C GLU A 287 13.47 4.20 6.70
N ASP A 288 12.72 4.96 7.51
CA ASP A 288 13.15 5.22 8.87
C ASP A 288 12.05 5.18 9.94
N ILE A 289 12.50 4.74 11.12
CA ILE A 289 11.77 4.83 12.37
C ILE A 289 12.53 5.82 13.23
N SER A 290 11.85 6.89 13.62
CA SER A 290 12.46 7.97 14.40
C SER A 290 11.76 8.16 15.75
N GLU A 291 12.54 8.47 16.80
CA GLU A 291 11.96 8.79 18.10
C GLU A 291 11.33 10.19 18.11
N GLY A 292 10.28 10.35 18.90
CA GLY A 292 9.69 11.66 19.18
C GLY A 292 9.00 11.72 20.53
N GLY A 293 8.53 12.91 20.88
CA GLY A 293 7.92 13.18 22.18
C GLY A 293 8.27 14.57 22.70
N THR A 294 7.96 14.82 23.97
CA THR A 294 8.25 16.14 24.59
C THR A 294 9.72 16.52 24.58
N ASP A 295 10.63 15.54 24.54
CA ASP A 295 12.08 15.78 24.51
C ASP A 295 12.58 16.19 23.11
N PHE A 296 11.75 16.07 22.08
CA PHE A 296 12.05 16.38 20.68
C PHE A 296 11.32 17.65 20.20
N ALA A 297 10.80 18.45 21.12
CA ALA A 297 10.16 19.73 20.79
C ALA A 297 11.13 20.67 20.04
N GLY A 298 10.74 21.11 18.85
CA GLY A 298 11.50 22.00 17.99
C GLY A 298 12.58 21.33 17.15
N MET A 299 12.69 20.00 17.21
CA MET A 299 13.71 19.25 16.47
C MET A 299 13.32 19.06 15.00
N ASN A 300 14.33 18.88 14.16
CA ASN A 300 14.23 18.66 12.72
C ASN A 300 14.53 17.18 12.39
N TYR A 301 13.65 16.49 11.66
CA TYR A 301 13.86 15.10 11.24
C TYR A 301 14.68 15.00 9.94
N GLY A 302 14.85 16.11 9.20
CA GLY A 302 15.89 16.24 8.18
C GLY A 302 15.43 16.23 6.73
N TRP A 303 14.23 15.75 6.44
CA TRP A 303 13.71 15.70 5.06
C TRP A 303 13.54 17.12 4.47
N PRO A 304 13.90 17.38 3.18
CA PRO A 304 14.42 16.45 2.17
C PRO A 304 15.94 16.38 2.09
N THR A 305 16.66 16.99 3.03
CA THR A 305 18.13 17.01 3.00
C THR A 305 18.70 15.64 3.35
N PHE A 306 18.03 14.93 4.25
CA PHE A 306 18.42 13.63 4.76
C PHE A 306 17.30 12.62 4.62
N GLU A 307 17.70 11.39 4.42
CA GLU A 307 16.85 10.21 4.32
C GLU A 307 17.57 9.08 5.05
N GLY A 308 16.92 8.55 6.10
CA GLY A 308 17.60 7.68 7.06
C GLY A 308 18.90 8.31 7.61
N PRO A 309 20.03 7.60 7.62
CA PRO A 309 21.28 8.10 8.19
C PRO A 309 22.07 9.00 7.23
N CYS A 310 21.66 9.11 5.97
CA CYS A 310 22.45 9.69 4.88
C CYS A 310 21.77 10.88 4.21
N ARG A 311 22.54 11.61 3.40
CA ARG A 311 21.95 12.58 2.47
C ARG A 311 21.01 11.85 1.51
N PHE A 312 19.95 12.52 1.10
CA PHE A 312 18.96 11.99 0.15
C PHE A 312 19.63 11.30 -1.05
N GLY A 313 19.17 10.08 -1.37
CA GLY A 313 19.65 9.30 -2.50
C GLY A 313 21.04 8.66 -2.34
N ARG A 314 21.62 8.61 -1.13
CA ARG A 314 23.01 8.15 -0.90
C ARG A 314 23.10 7.07 0.18
N THR A 315 24.06 6.15 0.01
CA THR A 315 24.48 5.17 1.03
C THR A 315 25.90 5.44 1.56
N ASP A 316 26.63 6.35 0.93
CA ASP A 316 28.04 6.65 1.15
C ASP A 316 28.29 8.05 1.73
N ALA A 317 27.23 8.81 2.04
CA ALA A 317 27.31 10.18 2.55
C ALA A 317 26.41 10.36 3.79
N CYS A 318 26.89 9.87 4.94
CA CYS A 318 26.08 9.69 6.15
C CYS A 318 26.57 10.52 7.35
N PRO A 319 26.45 11.86 7.28
CA PRO A 319 27.11 12.75 8.22
C PRO A 319 26.43 12.83 9.59
N LEU A 320 25.20 12.32 9.76
CA LEU A 320 24.54 12.21 11.06
C LEU A 320 25.34 11.33 12.06
N TYR A 321 26.18 10.45 11.53
CA TYR A 321 27.01 9.53 12.32
C TYR A 321 28.51 9.74 12.10
N ALA A 322 28.91 10.71 11.25
CA ALA A 322 30.31 10.99 10.99
C ALA A 322 31.02 11.55 12.23
N SER A 323 32.17 10.96 12.57
CA SER A 323 33.04 11.43 13.65
C SER A 323 33.96 12.60 13.24
N ASP A 324 33.99 12.96 11.96
CA ASP A 324 34.92 13.95 11.41
C ASP A 324 34.31 15.35 11.39
N ALA A 325 34.97 16.29 12.08
CA ALA A 325 34.54 17.69 12.20
C ALA A 325 34.59 18.46 10.86
N ALA A 326 35.21 17.89 9.82
CA ALA A 326 35.23 18.46 8.47
C ALA A 326 33.93 18.17 7.68
N LEU A 327 33.21 17.08 8.00
CA LEU A 327 31.87 16.78 7.48
C LEU A 327 30.77 17.36 8.37
N SER A 328 31.11 17.78 9.60
CA SER A 328 30.20 18.52 10.50
C SER A 328 30.01 19.97 10.04
N ILE A 329 29.14 20.16 9.06
CA ILE A 329 28.46 21.42 8.76
C ILE A 329 27.69 21.87 10.02
N GLN A 330 27.57 23.19 10.26
CA GLN A 330 26.87 23.74 11.44
C GLN A 330 25.40 23.30 11.60
N ASP A 331 24.80 22.67 10.58
CA ASP A 331 23.39 22.30 10.51
C ASP A 331 22.99 21.05 11.33
N TYR A 332 23.94 20.28 11.88
CA TYR A 332 23.63 19.00 12.56
C TYR A 332 23.10 19.10 14.00
N ASN A 333 23.23 20.24 14.68
CA ASN A 333 22.99 20.29 16.13
C ASN A 333 21.50 20.14 16.54
N ASN A 334 20.57 20.33 15.60
CA ASN A 334 19.12 20.25 15.84
C ASN A 334 18.43 19.09 15.09
N GLN A 335 19.21 18.17 14.52
CA GLN A 335 18.65 17.09 13.73
C GLN A 335 18.46 15.81 14.54
N VAL A 336 17.30 15.17 14.38
CA VAL A 336 17.00 13.86 14.98
C VAL A 336 17.72 12.80 14.18
N LYS A 337 18.39 11.89 14.89
CA LYS A 337 18.95 10.69 14.28
C LYS A 337 17.86 9.61 14.26
N PRO A 338 17.64 8.92 13.13
CA PRO A 338 16.71 7.81 13.11
C PRO A 338 17.15 6.73 14.10
N LEU A 339 16.17 6.11 14.76
CA LEU A 339 16.39 5.01 15.69
C LEU A 339 16.77 3.75 14.90
N TYR A 340 16.04 3.51 13.82
CA TYR A 340 16.24 2.39 12.91
C TYR A 340 15.96 2.86 11.49
N TYR A 341 16.64 2.22 10.53
CA TYR A 341 16.48 2.49 9.12
C TYR A 341 16.89 1.26 8.33
N TYR A 342 16.34 1.11 7.13
CA TYR A 342 16.64 -0.01 6.25
C TYR A 342 16.55 0.41 4.78
N GLU A 343 17.35 -0.25 3.94
CA GLU A 343 17.43 0.06 2.52
C GLU A 343 16.19 -0.44 1.76
N HIS A 344 15.76 0.36 0.79
CA HIS A 344 14.98 -0.12 -0.34
C HIS A 344 15.82 -1.15 -1.11
N ARG A 345 15.37 -2.41 -1.20
CA ARG A 345 16.09 -3.44 -1.98
C ARG A 345 15.65 -3.39 -3.45
N SER A 346 16.59 -3.34 -4.40
CA SER A 346 16.29 -3.53 -5.84
C SER A 346 15.81 -4.98 -6.08
N GLU A 347 14.86 -5.30 -6.97
CA GLU A 347 14.71 -4.85 -8.38
C GLU A 347 13.27 -4.45 -8.81
N ARG A 348 12.27 -4.36 -7.91
CA ARG A 348 10.91 -3.82 -8.21
C ARG A 348 10.25 -3.08 -7.02
N GLU A 349 11.08 -2.31 -6.29
CA GLU A 349 10.80 -1.53 -5.07
C GLU A 349 10.56 -2.37 -3.80
N GLY A 350 11.41 -2.19 -2.78
CA GLY A 350 11.06 -2.30 -1.35
C GLY A 350 11.00 -0.88 -0.75
N GLY A 351 10.63 -0.55 0.49
CA GLY A 351 10.07 -1.27 1.65
C GLY A 351 9.26 -0.29 2.53
N CYS A 352 8.14 0.20 2.01
CA CYS A 352 7.30 1.23 2.63
C CYS A 352 6.85 0.89 4.07
N ILE A 353 7.32 1.64 5.07
CA ILE A 353 6.91 1.42 6.47
C ILE A 353 5.45 1.89 6.70
N SER A 354 4.54 0.95 6.85
CA SER A 354 3.08 1.25 6.87
C SER A 354 2.44 1.23 8.24
N GLY A 355 3.16 0.77 9.27
CA GLY A 355 2.58 0.64 10.61
C GLY A 355 3.59 0.29 11.67
N GLY A 356 3.21 0.54 12.92
CA GLY A 356 4.00 0.15 14.08
C GLY A 356 3.13 -0.05 15.29
N ALA A 357 3.60 -0.85 16.24
CA ALA A 357 2.91 -1.13 17.47
C ALA A 357 3.90 -1.42 18.59
N PHE A 358 3.83 -0.65 19.68
CA PHE A 358 4.46 -1.05 20.93
C PHE A 358 3.67 -2.19 21.55
N VAL A 359 4.37 -3.22 22.00
CA VAL A 359 3.76 -4.34 22.73
C VAL A 359 3.51 -3.88 24.16
N PRO A 360 2.23 -3.76 24.61
CA PRO A 360 1.95 -3.34 25.96
C PRO A 360 2.33 -4.44 26.97
N PRO A 361 2.59 -4.09 28.24
CA PRO A 361 2.81 -5.08 29.29
C PRO A 361 1.64 -6.07 29.36
N GLY A 362 1.92 -7.37 29.27
CA GLY A 362 0.88 -8.39 29.28
C GLY A 362 1.45 -9.80 29.14
N ILE A 363 0.71 -10.67 28.46
CA ILE A 363 1.09 -12.09 28.31
C ILE A 363 2.11 -12.35 27.20
N TRP A 364 2.32 -11.38 26.30
CA TRP A 364 3.23 -11.53 25.17
C TRP A 364 4.68 -11.72 25.66
N PRO A 365 5.51 -12.51 24.96
CA PRO A 365 6.89 -12.73 25.37
C PRO A 365 7.68 -11.42 25.45
N PRO A 366 8.55 -11.25 26.47
CA PRO A 366 9.22 -9.96 26.76
C PRO A 366 10.22 -9.51 25.69
N GLU A 367 10.64 -10.40 24.79
CA GLU A 367 11.46 -10.08 23.62
C GLU A 367 10.73 -9.27 22.54
N TYR A 368 9.39 -9.23 22.56
CA TYR A 368 8.62 -8.36 21.69
C TYR A 368 8.37 -7.02 22.39
N LYS A 369 9.04 -5.96 21.93
CA LYS A 369 8.90 -4.60 22.49
C LYS A 369 8.23 -3.65 21.51
N PHE A 370 8.68 -3.66 20.27
CA PHE A 370 8.15 -2.85 19.18
C PHE A 370 8.11 -3.70 17.91
N MET A 371 7.00 -3.62 17.21
CA MET A 371 6.79 -4.31 15.95
C MET A 371 6.44 -3.27 14.89
N TYR A 372 6.85 -3.51 13.64
CA TYR A 372 6.48 -2.65 12.54
C TYR A 372 6.11 -3.47 11.31
N ALA A 373 5.28 -2.87 10.46
CA ALA A 373 4.82 -3.49 9.22
C ALA A 373 5.44 -2.78 8.02
N ASP A 374 5.74 -3.59 7.00
CA ASP A 374 6.16 -3.13 5.69
C ASP A 374 5.07 -3.46 4.67
N PHE A 375 4.62 -2.45 3.92
CA PHE A 375 3.55 -2.58 2.94
C PHE A 375 3.95 -3.43 1.73
N ILE A 376 5.20 -3.32 1.30
CA ILE A 376 5.69 -3.93 0.06
C ILE A 376 6.16 -5.35 0.33
N PHE A 377 6.95 -5.55 1.37
CA PHE A 377 7.38 -6.87 1.82
C PHE A 377 6.21 -7.67 2.40
N GLN A 378 5.14 -7.00 2.81
CA GLN A 378 3.95 -7.61 3.40
C GLN A 378 4.27 -8.38 4.68
N GLU A 379 5.27 -7.91 5.40
CA GLU A 379 5.77 -8.54 6.62
C GLU A 379 5.52 -7.64 7.83
N ILE A 380 5.41 -8.28 8.98
CA ILE A 380 5.57 -7.65 10.28
C ILE A 380 6.88 -8.13 10.86
N TYR A 381 7.73 -7.20 11.26
CA TYR A 381 8.99 -7.47 11.93
C TYR A 381 8.87 -7.16 13.42
N ASN A 382 9.48 -8.00 14.26
CA ASN A 382 9.86 -7.63 15.60
C ASN A 382 11.21 -6.89 15.53
N LEU A 383 11.25 -5.66 16.03
CA LEU A 383 12.47 -4.86 16.05
C LEU A 383 13.27 -5.17 17.32
N VAL A 384 14.40 -5.85 17.17
CA VAL A 384 15.19 -6.39 18.28
C VAL A 384 16.44 -5.54 18.51
N GLU A 385 16.65 -5.09 19.74
CA GLU A 385 17.88 -4.39 20.14
C GLU A 385 19.11 -5.29 19.95
N ALA A 386 20.08 -4.80 19.19
CA ALA A 386 21.35 -5.46 18.88
C ALA A 386 22.52 -4.45 18.96
N PRO A 387 22.79 -3.86 20.13
CA PRO A 387 23.83 -2.82 20.26
C PRO A 387 25.24 -3.33 19.90
N ASP A 388 25.49 -4.63 20.05
CA ASP A 388 26.78 -5.23 19.67
C ASP A 388 26.98 -5.30 18.14
N GLN A 389 25.93 -5.07 17.34
CA GLN A 389 25.99 -5.01 15.87
C GLN A 389 26.03 -3.57 15.33
N GLU A 390 25.86 -2.57 16.20
CA GLU A 390 25.89 -1.17 15.78
C GLU A 390 27.27 -0.80 15.22
N CYS A 391 27.27 -0.08 14.10
CA CYS A 391 28.49 0.46 13.51
C CYS A 391 28.27 1.87 12.99
N THR A 392 28.49 2.87 13.85
CA THR A 392 28.32 4.29 13.48
C THR A 392 29.41 4.79 12.52
N THR A 393 30.53 4.08 12.40
CA THR A 393 31.64 4.43 11.50
C THR A 393 31.61 3.66 10.17
N CYS A 394 30.65 2.74 10.00
CA CYS A 394 30.45 2.05 8.73
C CYS A 394 29.79 2.97 7.71
N LEU A 395 29.94 2.64 6.42
CA LEU A 395 29.27 3.32 5.32
C LEU A 395 28.58 2.26 4.44
N PRO A 396 27.23 2.17 4.49
CA PRO A 396 26.34 2.93 5.38
C PRO A 396 26.48 2.55 6.87
N PRO A 397 26.11 3.43 7.82
CA PRO A 397 26.12 3.11 9.25
C PRO A 397 25.14 1.98 9.56
N ILE A 398 25.46 1.10 10.52
CA ILE A 398 24.58 -0.01 10.93
C ILE A 398 23.86 0.38 12.22
N PRO A 399 22.51 0.32 12.27
CA PRO A 399 21.75 0.69 13.46
C PRO A 399 21.91 -0.33 14.59
N ALA A 400 21.59 0.07 15.83
CA ALA A 400 21.62 -0.79 17.01
C ALA A 400 20.44 -1.77 17.10
N PHE A 401 19.80 -2.09 15.98
CA PHE A 401 18.62 -2.96 15.91
C PHE A 401 18.69 -3.88 14.70
N VAL A 402 18.03 -5.04 14.82
CA VAL A 402 17.85 -6.01 13.75
C VAL A 402 16.39 -6.41 13.63
N ASN A 403 16.00 -6.80 12.42
CA ASN A 403 14.67 -7.34 12.14
C ASN A 403 14.63 -8.84 12.40
N ASP A 404 13.61 -9.28 13.13
CA ASP A 404 13.19 -10.68 13.21
C ASP A 404 11.80 -10.79 12.58
N THR A 405 11.70 -11.44 11.42
CA THR A 405 10.41 -11.63 10.73
C THR A 405 9.45 -12.39 11.63
N PHE A 406 8.31 -11.76 11.92
CA PHE A 406 7.28 -12.31 12.81
C PHE A 406 6.12 -12.91 12.02
N TYR A 407 5.65 -12.19 11.01
CA TYR A 407 4.49 -12.55 10.21
C TYR A 407 4.70 -12.14 8.76
N THR A 408 4.27 -12.98 7.81
CA THR A 408 4.22 -12.66 6.38
C THR A 408 2.80 -12.82 5.89
N SER A 409 2.26 -11.82 5.20
CA SER A 409 0.94 -11.93 4.57
C SER A 409 0.96 -12.92 3.40
N ILE A 410 -0.20 -13.34 2.91
CA ILE A 410 -0.30 -14.43 1.93
C ILE A 410 0.35 -14.02 0.62
N LEU A 411 1.44 -14.68 0.27
CA LEU A 411 2.06 -14.62 -1.04
C LEU A 411 1.31 -15.57 -1.97
N ASN A 412 0.43 -15.05 -2.82
CA ASN A 412 -0.05 -15.84 -3.95
C ASN A 412 0.91 -15.57 -5.12
N GLU A 413 1.86 -16.49 -5.36
CA GLU A 413 2.93 -16.33 -6.38
C GLU A 413 2.41 -16.12 -7.81
N ASN A 414 1.12 -16.40 -8.06
CA ASN A 414 0.48 -16.27 -9.38
C ASN A 414 -0.48 -15.08 -9.52
N ASP A 415 -0.76 -14.33 -8.45
CA ASP A 415 -1.75 -13.24 -8.43
C ASP A 415 -1.22 -12.03 -7.65
N HIS A 416 -0.26 -11.31 -8.25
CA HIS A 416 0.27 -10.03 -7.74
C HIS A 416 -0.79 -8.92 -7.63
N VAL A 417 -2.02 -9.18 -8.09
CA VAL A 417 -3.12 -8.22 -8.20
C VAL A 417 -4.02 -8.20 -6.95
N ASN A 418 -3.97 -9.24 -6.10
CA ASN A 418 -4.88 -9.45 -4.96
C ASN A 418 -4.18 -9.88 -3.65
N VAL A 419 -3.05 -9.24 -3.33
CA VAL A 419 -2.25 -9.55 -2.12
C VAL A 419 -2.60 -8.60 -0.97
N ALA A 420 -2.82 -9.17 0.23
CA ALA A 420 -3.27 -8.42 1.40
C ALA A 420 -2.11 -7.68 2.09
N ARG A 421 -2.00 -6.37 1.89
CA ARG A 421 -0.95 -5.49 2.46
C ARG A 421 -1.38 -4.83 3.74
N ILE A 422 -0.49 -4.70 4.71
CA ILE A 422 -0.82 -4.13 6.02
C ILE A 422 -0.75 -2.60 5.91
N VAL A 423 -1.82 -1.91 6.32
CA VAL A 423 -1.94 -0.44 6.27
C VAL A 423 -2.08 0.19 7.65
N ASP A 424 -2.40 -0.59 8.68
CA ASP A 424 -2.38 -0.13 10.07
C ASP A 424 -2.28 -1.32 11.02
N MET A 425 -1.74 -1.08 12.20
CA MET A 425 -1.65 -2.09 13.25
C MET A 425 -1.59 -1.45 14.64
N PHE A 426 -2.25 -2.07 15.61
CA PHE A 426 -2.18 -1.64 17.00
C PHE A 426 -2.57 -2.74 17.98
N PHE A 427 -2.10 -2.65 19.21
CA PHE A 427 -2.57 -3.53 20.28
C PHE A 427 -3.92 -3.08 20.81
N GLY A 428 -4.82 -4.05 21.00
CA GLY A 428 -6.13 -3.87 21.58
C GLY A 428 -6.47 -4.96 22.60
N PRO A 429 -7.55 -4.78 23.38
CA PRO A 429 -8.06 -5.78 24.31
C PRO A 429 -8.52 -7.03 23.55
N TYR A 430 -8.28 -8.21 24.14
CA TYR A 430 -8.85 -9.48 23.68
C TYR A 430 -9.19 -10.32 24.91
N LYS A 431 -10.48 -10.53 25.20
CA LYS A 431 -10.96 -11.14 26.45
C LYS A 431 -10.31 -10.43 27.66
N ASP A 432 -9.61 -11.17 28.52
CA ASP A 432 -8.85 -10.69 29.68
C ASP A 432 -7.37 -10.38 29.38
N THR A 433 -7.00 -10.35 28.10
CA THR A 433 -5.63 -10.18 27.60
C THR A 433 -5.57 -9.12 26.48
N GLN A 434 -4.60 -9.25 25.58
CA GLN A 434 -4.35 -8.31 24.49
C GLN A 434 -3.95 -9.05 23.20
N ALA A 435 -4.32 -8.48 22.07
CA ALA A 435 -3.97 -8.96 20.75
C ALA A 435 -3.50 -7.81 19.86
N LEU A 436 -2.69 -8.14 18.86
CA LEU A 436 -2.27 -7.22 17.80
C LEU A 436 -3.32 -7.23 16.70
N TYR A 437 -4.02 -6.13 16.49
CA TYR A 437 -4.97 -5.95 15.41
C TYR A 437 -4.24 -5.43 14.17
N ILE A 438 -4.57 -5.97 13.00
CA ILE A 438 -3.95 -5.64 11.72
C ILE A 438 -5.02 -5.34 10.67
N PHE A 439 -4.84 -4.24 9.94
CA PHE A 439 -5.73 -3.79 8.87
C PHE A 439 -5.05 -4.07 7.54
N LYS A 440 -5.73 -4.82 6.66
CA LYS A 440 -5.18 -5.26 5.38
C LYS A 440 -5.93 -4.63 4.18
N MET A 441 -5.20 -4.30 3.12
CA MET A 441 -5.70 -3.75 1.86
C MET A 441 -5.16 -4.55 0.66
N GLY A 442 -5.98 -4.76 -0.37
CA GLY A 442 -5.59 -5.46 -1.60
C GLY A 442 -5.94 -6.94 -1.69
N GLY A 443 -6.68 -7.51 -0.73
CA GLY A 443 -7.09 -8.93 -0.77
C GLY A 443 -8.53 -9.07 -0.30
N SER A 444 -8.81 -10.04 0.59
CA SER A 444 -10.02 -10.00 1.42
C SER A 444 -9.83 -8.91 2.47
N ASP A 445 -10.09 -7.66 2.10
CA ASP A 445 -9.84 -6.45 2.86
C ASP A 445 -10.58 -6.47 4.21
N ASN A 446 -9.89 -6.97 5.22
CA ASN A 446 -10.48 -7.40 6.47
C ASN A 446 -9.63 -6.90 7.64
N VAL A 447 -10.25 -6.87 8.82
CA VAL A 447 -9.55 -6.68 10.09
C VAL A 447 -9.24 -8.05 10.68
N TRP A 448 -7.98 -8.28 11.01
CA TRP A 448 -7.52 -9.50 11.67
C TRP A 448 -6.91 -9.15 13.03
N ARG A 449 -6.78 -10.16 13.89
CA ARG A 449 -5.95 -10.07 15.10
C ARG A 449 -4.96 -11.23 15.16
N ILE A 450 -3.79 -10.98 15.72
CA ILE A 450 -2.82 -11.97 16.13
C ILE A 450 -2.76 -11.96 17.66
N ARG A 451 -2.97 -13.10 18.31
CA ARG A 451 -2.90 -13.23 19.78
C ARG A 451 -1.87 -14.25 20.21
N TYR A 452 -1.23 -14.00 21.36
CA TYR A 452 -0.36 -14.97 22.02
C TYR A 452 -1.19 -15.88 22.94
N THR A 453 -0.90 -17.19 22.95
CA THR A 453 -1.69 -18.16 23.71
C THR A 453 -1.19 -18.35 25.15
N GLY A 454 0.08 -18.08 25.44
CA GLY A 454 0.67 -18.21 26.77
C GLY A 454 0.68 -19.64 27.36
N SER A 455 0.25 -20.63 26.59
CA SER A 455 0.05 -22.01 26.99
C SER A 455 0.90 -22.95 26.13
N THR A 456 1.36 -24.06 26.72
CA THR A 456 1.89 -25.20 25.94
C THR A 456 0.77 -25.97 25.25
N ASN A 457 -0.46 -25.86 25.76
CA ASN A 457 -1.63 -26.39 25.07
C ASN A 457 -1.99 -25.41 23.96
N LEU A 458 -1.54 -25.67 22.74
CA LEU A 458 -1.96 -24.86 21.61
C LEU A 458 -3.48 -25.01 21.46
N PRO A 459 -4.24 -23.93 21.34
CA PRO A 459 -5.68 -24.00 21.17
C PRO A 459 -6.01 -24.69 19.83
N PRO A 460 -7.24 -25.15 19.68
CA PRO A 460 -7.61 -25.94 18.52
C PRO A 460 -7.56 -25.10 17.25
N VAL A 461 -7.42 -25.76 16.11
CA VAL A 461 -7.51 -25.15 14.79
C VAL A 461 -8.92 -25.38 14.24
N ALA A 462 -9.71 -24.32 14.13
CA ALA A 462 -11.00 -24.32 13.43
C ALA A 462 -10.76 -24.28 11.91
N LYS A 463 -11.45 -25.18 11.19
CA LYS A 463 -11.50 -25.21 9.73
C LYS A 463 -12.90 -25.54 9.25
N ILE A 464 -13.53 -24.61 8.53
CA ILE A 464 -14.77 -24.83 7.80
C ILE A 464 -14.46 -25.47 6.44
N GLY A 465 -15.09 -26.61 6.17
CA GLY A 465 -15.24 -27.13 4.81
C GLY A 465 -16.67 -26.98 4.32
N VAL A 466 -16.82 -26.60 3.05
CA VAL A 466 -18.08 -26.61 2.31
C VAL A 466 -17.75 -26.93 0.84
N ASP A 467 -18.64 -27.67 0.16
CA ASP A 467 -18.41 -28.08 -1.23
C ASP A 467 -18.52 -26.90 -2.22
N ASP A 468 -19.48 -26.00 -1.98
CA ASP A 468 -19.69 -24.78 -2.78
C ASP A 468 -20.14 -23.64 -1.87
N GLN A 469 -19.57 -22.45 -2.04
CA GLN A 469 -19.98 -21.23 -1.33
C GLN A 469 -21.10 -20.50 -2.07
N PHE A 470 -21.39 -20.87 -3.32
CA PHE A 470 -22.44 -20.31 -4.15
C PHE A 470 -23.54 -21.36 -4.35
N VAL A 471 -24.73 -21.11 -3.81
CA VAL A 471 -25.83 -22.07 -3.87
C VAL A 471 -27.13 -21.39 -4.26
N ASP A 472 -28.03 -22.12 -4.91
CA ASP A 472 -29.38 -21.62 -5.16
C ASP A 472 -30.17 -21.52 -3.85
N GLU A 473 -31.14 -20.59 -3.81
CA GLU A 473 -32.11 -20.49 -2.72
C GLU A 473 -32.79 -21.85 -2.47
N GLY A 474 -32.85 -22.26 -1.20
CA GLY A 474 -33.44 -23.55 -0.80
C GLY A 474 -32.57 -24.78 -1.08
N ALA A 475 -31.34 -24.63 -1.57
CA ALA A 475 -30.39 -25.73 -1.68
C ALA A 475 -29.96 -26.24 -0.30
N ILE A 476 -29.65 -27.55 -0.22
CA ILE A 476 -29.08 -28.16 0.99
C ILE A 476 -27.57 -27.95 0.96
N VAL A 477 -27.06 -27.20 1.93
CA VAL A 477 -25.63 -26.97 2.14
C VAL A 477 -25.13 -27.95 3.19
N SER A 478 -24.07 -28.70 2.86
CA SER A 478 -23.40 -29.60 3.81
C SER A 478 -22.12 -28.95 4.31
N PHE A 479 -22.08 -28.63 5.60
CA PHE A 479 -20.91 -28.08 6.25
C PHE A 479 -20.07 -29.19 6.88
N ASN A 480 -18.76 -28.98 6.91
CA ASN A 480 -17.81 -29.95 7.39
C ASN A 480 -16.79 -29.33 8.36
N GLY A 481 -16.95 -29.57 9.66
CA GLY A 481 -15.95 -29.19 10.67
C GLY A 481 -14.85 -30.22 10.87
N SER A 482 -14.84 -31.33 10.12
CA SER A 482 -13.93 -32.46 10.39
C SER A 482 -12.46 -32.20 10.11
N LEU A 483 -12.14 -31.12 9.39
CA LEU A 483 -10.78 -30.62 9.20
C LEU A 483 -10.25 -29.84 10.41
N SER A 484 -11.13 -29.51 11.37
CA SER A 484 -10.71 -28.91 12.63
C SER A 484 -9.99 -29.94 13.49
N PHE A 485 -8.91 -29.54 14.14
CA PHE A 485 -8.09 -30.42 14.96
C PHE A 485 -7.46 -29.66 16.13
N ASP A 486 -7.24 -30.35 17.23
CA ASP A 486 -6.40 -29.83 18.31
C ASP A 486 -4.95 -30.27 18.10
N PRO A 487 -3.94 -29.39 18.21
CA PRO A 487 -2.54 -29.78 18.06
C PRO A 487 -2.05 -30.81 19.09
N ALA A 488 -2.61 -30.83 20.29
CA ALA A 488 -2.35 -31.86 21.31
C ALA A 488 -3.19 -33.14 21.10
N GLY A 489 -4.13 -33.12 20.17
CA GLY A 489 -5.00 -34.24 19.82
C GLY A 489 -6.23 -34.38 20.71
N ASP A 490 -6.61 -33.33 21.43
CA ASP A 490 -7.81 -33.29 22.26
C ASP A 490 -9.11 -33.39 21.45
N ASP A 491 -10.16 -33.91 22.10
CA ASP A 491 -11.52 -33.92 21.55
C ASP A 491 -12.07 -32.48 21.46
N LEU A 492 -12.78 -32.18 20.36
CA LEU A 492 -13.34 -30.86 20.09
C LEU A 492 -14.86 -30.82 20.26
N ALA A 493 -15.34 -29.75 20.90
CA ALA A 493 -16.73 -29.31 20.77
C ALA A 493 -16.87 -28.38 19.56
N PHE A 494 -18.04 -28.37 18.93
CA PHE A 494 -18.35 -27.57 17.73
C PHE A 494 -19.56 -26.69 18.00
N GLU A 495 -19.50 -25.44 17.55
CA GLU A 495 -20.63 -24.51 17.54
C GLU A 495 -20.64 -23.73 16.24
N TRP A 496 -21.71 -23.90 15.46
CA TRP A 496 -21.95 -23.23 14.19
C TRP A 496 -22.98 -22.13 14.37
N ASP A 497 -22.70 -20.97 13.77
CA ASP A 497 -23.65 -19.91 13.46
C ASP A 497 -23.70 -19.80 11.94
N PHE A 498 -24.89 -19.96 11.33
CA PHE A 498 -25.03 -19.91 9.88
C PHE A 498 -25.28 -18.48 9.36
N GLY A 499 -25.35 -17.48 10.24
CA GLY A 499 -25.53 -16.08 9.85
C GLY A 499 -26.97 -15.68 9.51
N ASP A 500 -27.92 -16.62 9.56
CA ASP A 500 -29.36 -16.38 9.37
C ASP A 500 -30.16 -16.46 10.70
N GLY A 501 -29.44 -16.52 11.82
CA GLY A 501 -30.01 -16.68 13.17
C GLY A 501 -30.23 -18.14 13.59
N SER A 502 -29.83 -19.11 12.78
CA SER A 502 -29.81 -20.53 13.13
C SER A 502 -28.42 -21.03 13.52
N PHE A 503 -28.37 -22.07 14.36
CA PHE A 503 -27.15 -22.58 14.97
C PHE A 503 -27.11 -24.12 14.98
N SER A 504 -25.92 -24.70 15.08
CA SER A 504 -25.75 -26.16 15.26
C SER A 504 -24.58 -26.50 16.16
N LYS A 505 -24.63 -27.67 16.80
CA LYS A 505 -23.50 -28.26 17.56
C LYS A 505 -22.96 -29.56 16.95
N GLU A 506 -23.47 -29.92 15.77
CA GLU A 506 -22.98 -31.10 15.06
C GLU A 506 -21.62 -30.82 14.42
N LYS A 507 -20.75 -31.83 14.37
CA LYS A 507 -19.43 -31.71 13.72
C LYS A 507 -19.53 -31.42 12.22
N SER A 508 -20.56 -31.94 11.55
CA SER A 508 -20.81 -31.76 10.11
C SER A 508 -22.32 -31.61 9.87
N PRO A 509 -22.89 -30.41 10.11
CA PRO A 509 -24.33 -30.17 9.96
C PRO A 509 -24.73 -30.00 8.50
N ILE A 510 -26.03 -30.16 8.24
CA ILE A 510 -26.67 -29.69 7.00
C ILE A 510 -27.53 -28.47 7.32
N HIS A 511 -27.56 -27.51 6.40
CA HIS A 511 -28.36 -26.29 6.53
C HIS A 511 -29.05 -25.92 5.22
N VAL A 512 -30.15 -25.17 5.29
CA VAL A 512 -30.89 -24.69 4.12
C VAL A 512 -31.24 -23.22 4.34
N TYR A 513 -30.73 -22.35 3.48
CA TYR A 513 -31.07 -20.94 3.46
C TYR A 513 -32.38 -20.73 2.68
N SER A 514 -33.35 -20.08 3.32
CA SER A 514 -34.68 -19.85 2.75
C SER A 514 -34.80 -18.57 1.93
N GLU A 515 -33.82 -17.68 2.03
CA GLU A 515 -33.81 -16.40 1.33
C GLU A 515 -32.47 -16.25 0.59
N SER A 516 -32.50 -15.51 -0.52
CA SER A 516 -31.27 -15.12 -1.22
C SER A 516 -30.54 -14.03 -0.42
N GLY A 517 -29.21 -14.07 -0.43
CA GLY A 517 -28.39 -13.10 0.30
C GLY A 517 -26.99 -13.62 0.59
N GLN A 518 -26.21 -12.80 1.29
CA GLN A 518 -24.90 -13.19 1.80
C GLN A 518 -25.01 -13.53 3.28
N TYR A 519 -24.54 -14.73 3.65
CA TYR A 519 -24.58 -15.23 5.01
C TYR A 519 -23.17 -15.51 5.51
N THR A 520 -22.80 -14.87 6.61
CA THR A 520 -21.51 -15.10 7.26
C THR A 520 -21.63 -16.32 8.18
N VAL A 521 -21.03 -17.44 7.77
CA VAL A 521 -21.00 -18.68 8.55
C VAL A 521 -19.77 -18.67 9.46
N ARG A 522 -19.98 -18.96 10.74
CA ARG A 522 -18.91 -19.07 11.74
C ARG A 522 -18.93 -20.44 12.40
N LEU A 523 -17.77 -21.08 12.47
CA LEU A 523 -17.52 -22.26 13.28
C LEU A 523 -16.62 -21.88 14.45
N VAL A 524 -17.05 -22.15 15.66
CA VAL A 524 -16.21 -22.15 16.87
C VAL A 524 -15.91 -23.60 17.24
N VAL A 525 -14.64 -23.90 17.50
CA VAL A 525 -14.23 -25.17 18.10
C VAL A 525 -13.58 -24.93 19.45
N THR A 526 -13.90 -25.78 20.42
CA THR A 526 -13.41 -25.69 21.80
C THR A 526 -12.72 -27.00 22.18
N ASP A 527 -11.49 -26.92 22.71
CA ASP A 527 -10.76 -28.08 23.22
C ASP A 527 -11.21 -28.48 24.64
N SER A 528 -10.62 -29.55 25.18
CA SER A 528 -10.95 -30.06 26.51
C SER A 528 -10.47 -29.16 27.65
N ALA A 529 -9.49 -28.29 27.38
CA ALA A 529 -8.96 -27.28 28.30
C ALA A 529 -9.79 -25.98 28.28
N GLY A 530 -10.80 -25.89 27.42
CA GLY A 530 -11.66 -24.72 27.26
C GLY A 530 -11.08 -23.62 26.38
N GLN A 531 -10.02 -23.89 25.63
CA GLN A 531 -9.52 -22.94 24.63
C GLN A 531 -10.32 -23.05 23.34
N GLU A 532 -10.50 -21.92 22.69
CA GLU A 532 -11.35 -21.78 21.53
C GLU A 532 -10.56 -21.21 20.35
N GLN A 533 -10.97 -21.59 19.15
CA GLN A 533 -10.66 -20.89 17.91
C GLN A 533 -11.89 -20.88 17.04
N SER A 534 -12.01 -19.85 16.20
CA SER A 534 -13.09 -19.78 15.22
C SER A 534 -12.58 -19.58 13.81
N ASP A 535 -13.31 -20.16 12.86
CA ASP A 535 -13.12 -19.99 11.43
C ASP A 535 -14.42 -19.45 10.84
N SER A 536 -14.36 -18.70 9.75
CA SER A 536 -15.54 -18.07 9.15
C SER A 536 -15.44 -18.01 7.64
N LEU A 537 -16.57 -18.10 6.95
CA LEU A 537 -16.68 -17.92 5.51
C LEU A 537 -17.99 -17.21 5.14
N ILE A 538 -18.11 -16.75 3.89
CA ILE A 538 -19.34 -16.16 3.36
C ILE A 538 -20.01 -17.18 2.42
N MET A 539 -21.28 -17.48 2.68
CA MET A 539 -22.15 -18.20 1.76
C MET A 539 -22.95 -17.20 0.94
N VAL A 540 -22.94 -17.37 -0.38
CA VAL A 540 -23.71 -16.57 -1.33
C VAL A 540 -24.88 -17.42 -1.81
N VAL A 541 -26.09 -17.02 -1.43
CA VAL A 541 -27.33 -17.76 -1.75
C VAL A 541 -28.12 -16.99 -2.79
N GLY A 542 -28.40 -17.64 -3.91
CA GLY A 542 -29.07 -17.05 -5.07
C GLY A 542 -28.10 -16.69 -6.20
N THR A 543 -28.61 -16.02 -7.23
CA THR A 543 -27.83 -15.63 -8.41
C THR A 543 -27.47 -14.14 -8.34
N PRO A 544 -26.17 -13.77 -8.27
CA PRO A 544 -25.73 -12.38 -8.32
C PRO A 544 -26.12 -11.67 -9.62
N PRO A 545 -26.11 -10.32 -9.65
CA PRO A 545 -26.46 -9.57 -10.85
C PRO A 545 -25.45 -9.77 -12.00
N THR A 546 -25.89 -9.54 -13.23
CA THR A 546 -25.00 -9.50 -14.40
C THR A 546 -24.62 -8.06 -14.74
N LEU A 547 -23.42 -7.83 -15.26
CA LEU A 547 -22.89 -6.49 -15.48
C LEU A 547 -22.02 -6.40 -16.72
N ASN A 548 -21.96 -5.21 -17.31
CA ASN A 548 -21.12 -4.92 -18.47
C ASN A 548 -20.68 -3.45 -18.48
N ILE A 549 -19.36 -3.23 -18.50
CA ILE A 549 -18.77 -1.91 -18.71
C ILE A 549 -18.93 -1.53 -20.18
N THR A 550 -19.59 -0.40 -20.43
CA THR A 550 -19.84 0.16 -21.77
C THR A 550 -18.84 1.26 -22.15
N ASN A 551 -18.27 1.95 -21.16
CA ASN A 551 -17.21 2.93 -21.36
C ASN A 551 -16.30 2.98 -20.11
N PRO A 552 -14.96 3.00 -20.27
CA PRO A 552 -14.23 2.88 -21.54
C PRO A 552 -14.24 1.44 -22.11
N PRO A 553 -13.97 1.26 -23.42
CA PRO A 553 -13.78 -0.07 -24.00
C PRO A 553 -12.46 -0.70 -23.52
N GLU A 554 -12.38 -2.04 -23.57
CA GLU A 554 -11.17 -2.80 -23.24
C GLU A 554 -9.96 -2.32 -24.05
N GLY A 555 -8.82 -2.09 -23.39
CA GLY A 555 -7.58 -1.67 -24.04
C GLY A 555 -7.60 -0.22 -24.56
N ALA A 556 -8.57 0.59 -24.11
CA ALA A 556 -8.56 2.03 -24.40
C ALA A 556 -7.24 2.68 -23.95
N GLN A 557 -6.85 3.76 -24.63
CA GLN A 557 -5.63 4.51 -24.32
C GLN A 557 -5.93 5.92 -23.83
N PHE A 558 -5.31 6.31 -22.71
CA PHE A 558 -5.44 7.66 -22.14
C PHE A 558 -4.14 8.47 -22.22
N PHE A 559 -4.23 9.80 -22.15
CA PHE A 559 -3.07 10.67 -21.89
C PHE A 559 -3.21 11.36 -20.52
N VAL A 560 -2.11 11.82 -19.94
CA VAL A 560 -2.13 12.52 -18.65
C VAL A 560 -3.06 13.74 -18.71
N GLY A 561 -3.95 13.83 -17.73
CA GLY A 561 -4.94 14.88 -17.63
C GLY A 561 -6.20 14.66 -18.49
N GLU A 562 -6.36 13.52 -19.15
CA GLU A 562 -7.58 13.20 -19.90
C GLU A 562 -8.76 12.95 -18.95
N LEU A 563 -9.90 13.59 -19.21
CA LEU A 563 -11.16 13.26 -18.53
C LEU A 563 -11.82 12.08 -19.21
N PHE A 564 -12.20 11.06 -18.44
CA PHE A 564 -12.97 9.92 -18.94
C PHE A 564 -14.22 9.68 -18.11
N THR A 565 -15.21 9.06 -18.75
CA THR A 565 -16.53 8.77 -18.17
C THR A 565 -16.66 7.27 -17.94
N LEU A 566 -17.02 6.87 -16.73
CA LEU A 566 -17.31 5.48 -16.39
C LEU A 566 -18.80 5.21 -16.59
N SER A 567 -19.12 4.30 -17.51
CA SER A 567 -20.51 3.95 -17.84
C SER A 567 -20.67 2.45 -17.99
N GLY A 568 -21.73 1.91 -17.39
CA GLY A 568 -22.03 0.48 -17.43
C GLY A 568 -23.52 0.21 -17.33
N VAL A 569 -23.88 -1.05 -17.52
CA VAL A 569 -25.24 -1.57 -17.31
C VAL A 569 -25.18 -2.81 -16.44
N ALA A 570 -26.17 -2.97 -15.58
CA ALA A 570 -26.32 -4.16 -14.74
C ALA A 570 -27.78 -4.62 -14.67
N PHE A 571 -27.99 -5.93 -14.51
CA PHE A 571 -29.31 -6.56 -14.44
C PHE A 571 -29.35 -7.57 -13.30
N ASP A 572 -30.47 -7.63 -12.57
CA ASP A 572 -30.70 -8.66 -11.56
C ASP A 572 -30.90 -10.06 -12.18
N SER A 573 -31.07 -11.07 -11.34
CA SER A 573 -31.30 -12.47 -11.75
C SER A 573 -32.58 -12.69 -12.56
N THR A 574 -33.52 -11.75 -12.52
CA THR A 574 -34.76 -11.77 -13.32
C THR A 574 -34.60 -11.08 -14.68
N GLY A 575 -33.48 -10.40 -14.90
CA GLY A 575 -33.19 -9.59 -16.08
C GLY A 575 -33.72 -8.15 -15.99
N ALA A 576 -34.15 -7.69 -14.81
CA ALA A 576 -34.55 -6.30 -14.62
C ALA A 576 -33.29 -5.42 -14.44
N PRO A 577 -33.25 -4.22 -15.06
CA PRO A 577 -32.10 -3.34 -14.93
C PRO A 577 -31.96 -2.80 -13.51
N LEU A 578 -30.74 -2.74 -13.01
CA LEU A 578 -30.41 -2.13 -11.73
C LEU A 578 -30.31 -0.61 -11.85
N ASN A 579 -30.64 0.09 -10.77
CA ASN A 579 -30.55 1.55 -10.71
C ASN A 579 -29.10 2.02 -10.53
N ASP A 580 -28.81 3.28 -10.85
CA ASP A 580 -27.47 3.85 -10.68
C ASP A 580 -26.97 3.83 -9.23
N THR A 581 -27.88 3.86 -8.24
CA THR A 581 -27.53 3.74 -6.80
C THR A 581 -27.11 2.32 -6.40
N GLN A 582 -27.31 1.34 -7.28
CA GLN A 582 -26.92 -0.06 -7.09
C GLN A 582 -25.65 -0.41 -7.86
N ILE A 583 -25.09 0.55 -8.59
CA ILE A 583 -23.83 0.44 -9.32
C ILE A 583 -22.79 1.29 -8.60
N SER A 584 -21.57 0.80 -8.52
CA SER A 584 -20.44 1.58 -8.03
C SER A 584 -19.16 1.24 -8.78
N TRP A 585 -18.19 2.15 -8.76
CA TRP A 585 -16.95 2.04 -9.52
C TRP A 585 -15.73 2.23 -8.63
N GLU A 586 -14.72 1.42 -8.84
CA GLU A 586 -13.37 1.60 -8.31
C GLU A 586 -12.40 1.69 -9.50
N VAL A 587 -11.34 2.48 -9.36
CA VAL A 587 -10.24 2.52 -10.32
C VAL A 587 -8.95 2.36 -9.56
N ARG A 588 -8.13 1.37 -9.97
CA ARG A 588 -6.80 1.13 -9.43
C ARG A 588 -5.77 1.56 -10.46
N GLN A 589 -4.79 2.35 -10.04
CA GLN A 589 -3.59 2.63 -10.81
C GLN A 589 -2.56 1.56 -10.46
N HIS A 590 -2.34 0.62 -11.38
CA HIS A 590 -1.26 -0.35 -11.27
C HIS A 590 0.06 0.31 -11.64
N HIS A 591 1.10 -0.09 -10.92
CA HIS A 591 2.50 0.22 -11.17
C HIS A 591 3.31 -1.00 -10.71
N ALA A 592 4.19 -1.53 -11.57
CA ALA A 592 4.99 -2.73 -11.31
C ALA A 592 4.14 -3.91 -10.76
N ASP A 593 4.51 -4.42 -9.58
CA ASP A 593 3.83 -5.53 -8.92
C ASP A 593 2.81 -5.04 -7.87
N HIS A 594 2.50 -3.74 -7.82
CA HIS A 594 1.53 -3.14 -6.92
C HIS A 594 0.51 -2.20 -7.59
N TRP A 595 -0.32 -1.57 -6.75
CA TRP A 595 -1.35 -0.64 -7.21
C TRP A 595 -1.70 0.37 -6.13
N HIS A 596 -2.10 1.57 -6.58
CA HIS A 596 -2.62 2.66 -5.79
C HIS A 596 -4.10 2.89 -6.11
N PRO A 597 -4.96 3.22 -5.12
CA PRO A 597 -6.33 3.59 -5.41
C PRO A 597 -6.39 4.94 -6.16
N PHE A 598 -6.95 4.94 -7.37
CA PHE A 598 -7.18 6.16 -8.16
C PHE A 598 -8.60 6.71 -7.93
N LEU A 599 -9.60 5.83 -7.92
CA LEU A 599 -10.96 6.11 -7.51
C LEU A 599 -11.40 5.01 -6.53
N ASP A 600 -11.69 5.37 -5.29
CA ASP A 600 -12.31 4.43 -4.36
C ASP A 600 -13.75 4.12 -4.78
N GLN A 601 -14.31 3.00 -4.30
CA GLN A 601 -15.65 2.54 -4.68
C GLN A 601 -16.71 3.65 -4.53
N THR A 602 -17.15 4.20 -5.66
CA THR A 602 -18.03 5.37 -5.75
C THR A 602 -19.33 4.97 -6.41
N ALA A 603 -20.46 5.18 -5.73
CA ALA A 603 -21.78 4.85 -6.27
C ALA A 603 -22.19 5.78 -7.42
N GLY A 604 -22.95 5.24 -8.37
CA GLY A 604 -23.47 5.96 -9.53
C GLY A 604 -23.01 5.39 -10.86
N ASN A 605 -23.52 5.98 -11.94
CA ASN A 605 -23.24 5.59 -13.31
C ASN A 605 -23.07 6.84 -14.17
N ASN A 606 -22.31 6.73 -15.27
CA ASN A 606 -21.87 7.88 -16.07
C ASN A 606 -21.03 8.87 -15.25
N LEU A 607 -20.16 8.33 -14.39
CA LEU A 607 -19.28 9.13 -13.54
C LEU A 607 -18.18 9.75 -14.39
N GLN A 608 -18.08 11.08 -14.40
CA GLN A 608 -16.84 11.73 -14.84
C GLN A 608 -15.84 11.66 -13.71
N ILE A 609 -14.68 11.10 -13.98
CA ILE A 609 -13.63 10.98 -12.97
C ILE A 609 -12.54 12.02 -13.23
N SER A 610 -11.76 12.29 -12.18
CA SER A 610 -10.66 13.26 -12.19
C SER A 610 -9.71 13.01 -13.37
N PRO A 611 -8.98 14.03 -13.86
CA PRO A 611 -8.07 13.87 -14.99
C PRO A 611 -7.12 12.69 -14.78
N ALA A 612 -6.89 11.90 -15.84
CA ALA A 612 -6.07 10.69 -15.79
C ALA A 612 -4.69 10.98 -15.17
N PRO A 613 -4.17 10.07 -14.32
CA PRO A 613 -3.00 10.35 -13.50
C PRO A 613 -1.73 10.46 -14.34
N GLU A 614 -0.71 11.01 -13.70
CA GLU A 614 0.69 10.93 -14.14
C GLU A 614 1.28 9.57 -13.76
N PRO A 615 2.35 9.11 -14.45
CA PRO A 615 3.20 8.07 -13.88
C PRO A 615 3.76 8.56 -12.53
N GLU A 616 3.95 7.64 -11.59
CA GLU A 616 4.55 7.94 -10.28
C GLU A 616 5.96 8.50 -10.45
N ASP A 617 6.75 7.85 -11.31
CA ASP A 617 8.09 8.25 -11.72
C ASP A 617 8.45 7.66 -13.10
N TYR A 618 9.69 7.84 -13.51
CA TYR A 618 10.20 7.32 -14.79
C TYR A 618 10.19 5.78 -14.89
N HIS A 619 10.41 5.04 -13.81
CA HIS A 619 10.37 3.57 -13.81
C HIS A 619 8.93 3.09 -14.00
N ALA A 620 8.00 3.71 -13.26
CA ALA A 620 6.58 3.42 -13.28
C ALA A 620 5.94 3.60 -14.66
N ALA A 621 6.49 4.51 -15.46
CA ALA A 621 5.95 4.79 -16.78
C ALA A 621 5.96 3.58 -17.74
N THR A 622 6.74 2.52 -17.45
CA THR A 622 6.91 1.37 -18.35
C THR A 622 5.90 0.23 -18.16
N ASN A 623 5.31 0.11 -16.98
CA ASN A 623 4.50 -1.06 -16.57
C ASN A 623 3.17 -0.68 -15.89
N SER A 624 2.83 0.61 -15.84
CA SER A 624 1.61 1.09 -15.21
C SER A 624 0.39 1.12 -16.15
N TYR A 625 -0.79 0.91 -15.57
CA TYR A 625 -2.08 0.95 -16.26
C TYR A 625 -3.23 1.21 -15.26
N LEU A 626 -4.42 1.53 -15.76
CA LEU A 626 -5.62 1.65 -14.93
C LEU A 626 -6.47 0.39 -15.04
N ALA A 627 -6.84 -0.19 -13.90
CA ALA A 627 -7.87 -1.22 -13.78
C ALA A 627 -9.18 -0.57 -13.30
N ILE A 628 -10.19 -0.52 -14.18
CA ILE A 628 -11.51 0.04 -13.89
C ILE A 628 -12.43 -1.10 -13.50
N ILE A 629 -12.88 -1.09 -12.26
CA ILE A 629 -13.69 -2.14 -11.66
C ILE A 629 -15.11 -1.59 -11.45
N MET A 630 -16.10 -2.29 -11.98
CA MET A 630 -17.52 -1.99 -11.79
C MET A 630 -18.12 -3.04 -10.87
N TYR A 631 -18.80 -2.60 -9.82
CA TYR A 631 -19.59 -3.43 -8.94
C TYR A 631 -21.07 -3.16 -9.14
N ALA A 632 -21.90 -4.19 -8.95
CA ALA A 632 -23.35 -4.04 -8.89
C ALA A 632 -23.94 -4.87 -7.74
N THR A 633 -24.81 -4.27 -6.94
CA THR A 633 -25.47 -4.92 -5.79
C THR A 633 -26.98 -4.98 -5.99
N ASP A 634 -27.56 -6.18 -5.98
CA ASP A 634 -29.01 -6.35 -6.13
C ASP A 634 -29.78 -6.05 -4.83
N SER A 635 -31.11 -6.18 -4.85
CA SER A 635 -31.95 -5.90 -3.66
C SER A 635 -31.78 -6.91 -2.53
N ASN A 636 -31.17 -8.06 -2.80
CA ASN A 636 -30.90 -9.11 -1.80
C ASN A 636 -29.48 -8.97 -1.23
N GLY A 637 -28.71 -7.96 -1.66
CA GLY A 637 -27.34 -7.75 -1.23
C GLY A 637 -26.31 -8.62 -1.95
N LEU A 638 -26.68 -9.30 -3.05
CA LEU A 638 -25.73 -10.04 -3.86
C LEU A 638 -24.92 -9.09 -4.73
N VAL A 639 -23.60 -9.26 -4.74
CA VAL A 639 -22.66 -8.38 -5.44
C VAL A 639 -22.00 -9.14 -6.59
N SER A 640 -21.87 -8.48 -7.74
CA SER A 640 -21.00 -8.90 -8.83
C SER A 640 -19.98 -7.82 -9.13
N GLU A 641 -18.84 -8.21 -9.71
CA GLU A 641 -17.83 -7.29 -10.23
C GLU A 641 -17.35 -7.64 -11.65
N THR A 642 -16.84 -6.64 -12.38
CA THR A 642 -16.06 -6.86 -13.61
C THR A 642 -14.99 -5.77 -13.76
N VAL A 643 -13.91 -6.10 -14.46
CA VAL A 643 -12.76 -5.22 -14.67
C VAL A 643 -12.55 -4.89 -16.15
N ARG A 644 -12.06 -3.67 -16.43
CA ARG A 644 -11.53 -3.23 -17.73
C ARG A 644 -10.14 -2.63 -17.54
N TYR A 645 -9.20 -3.01 -18.40
CA TYR A 645 -7.86 -2.42 -18.39
C TYR A 645 -7.74 -1.29 -19.42
N VAL A 646 -7.13 -0.18 -19.02
CA VAL A 646 -6.90 1.02 -19.84
C VAL A 646 -5.43 1.42 -19.69
N TYR A 647 -4.78 1.73 -20.80
CA TYR A 647 -3.32 1.91 -20.86
C TYR A 647 -2.94 3.36 -21.15
N PRO A 648 -1.81 3.86 -20.63
CA PRO A 648 -1.32 5.18 -20.99
C PRO A 648 -0.83 5.20 -22.45
N ARG A 649 -0.95 6.35 -23.10
CA ARG A 649 -0.24 6.66 -24.34
C ARG A 649 1.21 6.98 -23.99
N THR A 650 2.14 6.15 -24.43
CA THR A 650 3.56 6.30 -24.13
C THR A 650 4.29 7.15 -25.16
N ILE A 651 5.42 7.71 -24.76
CA ILE A 651 6.36 8.48 -25.57
C ILE A 651 7.80 8.17 -25.12
N GLU A 652 8.73 8.08 -26.06
CA GLU A 652 10.15 7.89 -25.74
C GLU A 652 10.88 9.24 -25.65
N VAL A 653 11.66 9.43 -24.58
CA VAL A 653 12.40 10.67 -24.28
C VAL A 653 13.89 10.33 -24.18
N CYS A 654 14.75 11.07 -24.89
CA CYS A 654 16.20 10.88 -24.81
C CYS A 654 16.79 11.92 -23.84
N ILE A 655 17.36 11.45 -22.73
CA ILE A 655 18.06 12.29 -21.74
C ILE A 655 19.57 12.11 -21.94
N ASP A 656 20.28 13.21 -22.17
CA ASP A 656 21.68 13.21 -22.57
C ASP A 656 22.45 14.33 -21.85
N SER A 657 23.78 14.25 -21.83
CA SER A 657 24.65 15.32 -21.33
C SER A 657 25.84 15.59 -22.23
N GLU A 658 26.44 16.76 -22.09
CA GLU A 658 27.72 17.11 -22.69
C GLU A 658 28.70 17.61 -21.60
N PRO A 659 29.80 16.88 -21.35
CA PRO A 659 30.15 15.56 -21.90
C PRO A 659 29.19 14.44 -21.46
N GLN A 660 29.17 13.31 -22.15
CA GLN A 660 28.37 12.13 -21.78
C GLN A 660 28.89 11.43 -20.52
N GLY A 661 28.03 10.65 -19.87
CA GLY A 661 28.37 9.92 -18.66
C GLY A 661 28.20 10.73 -17.38
N LEU A 662 27.60 11.92 -17.47
CA LEU A 662 27.26 12.73 -16.31
C LEU A 662 25.87 12.33 -15.78
N GLU A 663 25.71 12.51 -14.48
CA GLU A 663 24.48 12.20 -13.77
C GLU A 663 23.45 13.32 -13.96
N VAL A 664 22.22 12.91 -14.31
CA VAL A 664 21.03 13.75 -14.32
C VAL A 664 19.95 13.02 -13.55
N TYR A 665 19.26 13.71 -12.66
CA TYR A 665 18.06 13.18 -12.01
C TYR A 665 16.88 13.29 -12.98
N VAL A 666 16.20 12.18 -13.24
CA VAL A 666 14.90 12.13 -13.91
C VAL A 666 13.87 11.78 -12.84
N ASP A 667 12.92 12.70 -12.65
CA ASP A 667 12.10 12.76 -11.45
C ASP A 667 12.98 12.76 -10.19
N GLU A 668 13.01 11.66 -9.44
CA GLU A 668 13.80 11.54 -8.21
C GLU A 668 15.03 10.63 -8.37
N TYR A 669 15.20 10.01 -9.53
CA TYR A 669 16.20 8.96 -9.74
C TYR A 669 17.41 9.45 -10.54
N PRO A 670 18.64 9.21 -10.06
CA PRO A 670 19.84 9.52 -10.80
C PRO A 670 20.01 8.54 -11.97
N ILE A 671 20.25 9.07 -13.17
CA ILE A 671 20.62 8.28 -14.34
C ILE A 671 21.96 8.74 -14.90
N ILE A 672 22.71 7.81 -15.48
CA ILE A 672 23.92 8.09 -16.24
C ILE A 672 23.55 8.29 -17.70
N THR A 673 23.85 9.46 -18.25
CA THR A 673 23.53 9.80 -19.64
C THR A 673 24.52 9.18 -20.64
N PRO A 674 24.11 8.94 -21.90
CA PRO A 674 22.77 9.09 -22.48
C PRO A 674 21.84 7.91 -22.15
N LEU A 675 20.55 8.18 -21.97
CA LEU A 675 19.53 7.14 -21.76
C LEU A 675 18.24 7.45 -22.51
N LEU A 676 17.69 6.46 -23.22
CA LEU A 676 16.33 6.52 -23.78
C LEU A 676 15.34 5.97 -22.76
N ILE A 677 14.49 6.84 -22.22
CA ILE A 677 13.44 6.47 -21.25
C ILE A 677 12.06 6.42 -21.92
N THR A 678 11.14 5.68 -21.32
CA THR A 678 9.72 5.71 -21.68
C THR A 678 8.98 6.57 -20.67
N SER A 679 8.12 7.46 -21.14
CA SER A 679 7.22 8.25 -20.29
C SER A 679 5.83 8.36 -20.95
N TRP A 680 4.91 9.14 -20.39
CA TRP A 680 3.54 9.26 -20.89
C TRP A 680 3.32 10.58 -21.63
N VAL A 681 2.44 10.54 -22.64
CA VAL A 681 1.97 11.74 -23.32
C VAL A 681 1.28 12.63 -22.30
N ASN A 682 1.62 13.92 -22.36
CA ASN A 682 1.21 14.97 -21.44
C ASN A 682 1.75 14.81 -20.01
N HIS A 683 2.71 13.94 -19.72
CA HIS A 683 3.37 14.00 -18.42
C HIS A 683 4.31 15.21 -18.38
N ASP A 684 4.39 15.87 -17.23
CA ASP A 684 5.40 16.88 -16.92
C ASP A 684 6.62 16.19 -16.30
N LEU A 685 7.61 15.85 -17.14
CA LEU A 685 8.80 15.13 -16.70
C LEU A 685 9.75 16.08 -15.98
N ARG A 686 10.17 15.72 -14.77
CA ARG A 686 11.08 16.54 -13.95
C ARG A 686 12.52 16.13 -14.18
N LEU A 687 13.40 17.11 -14.26
CA LEU A 687 14.83 16.94 -14.49
C LEU A 687 15.59 17.82 -13.51
N ARG A 688 16.59 17.25 -12.84
CA ARG A 688 17.48 18.00 -11.95
C ARG A 688 18.94 17.63 -12.20
N ILE A 689 19.82 18.61 -12.08
CA ILE A 689 21.25 18.41 -12.25
C ILE A 689 21.91 17.99 -10.94
N ALA A 690 22.63 16.88 -10.98
CA ALA A 690 23.47 16.44 -9.88
C ALA A 690 24.71 17.34 -9.74
N ALA A 691 25.09 17.70 -8.51
CA ALA A 691 26.39 18.32 -8.25
C ALA A 691 27.49 17.28 -8.52
N GLN A 692 28.42 17.61 -9.42
CA GLN A 692 29.43 16.66 -9.92
C GLN A 692 30.82 17.30 -9.88
N GLU A 693 31.80 16.55 -9.39
CA GLU A 693 33.16 17.07 -9.22
C GLU A 693 33.80 17.43 -10.56
N GLY A 694 34.32 18.65 -10.67
CA GLY A 694 35.03 19.14 -11.86
C GLY A 694 34.13 19.65 -12.99
N PHE A 695 32.81 19.64 -12.80
CA PHE A 695 31.83 20.11 -13.77
C PHE A 695 30.80 21.05 -13.14
N SER A 696 30.61 22.21 -13.76
CA SER A 696 29.54 23.15 -13.46
C SER A 696 28.46 23.07 -14.52
N PHE A 697 27.20 22.97 -14.09
CA PHE A 697 26.06 23.08 -15.01
C PHE A 697 26.03 24.46 -15.69
N TYR A 698 25.79 24.46 -16.99
CA TYR A 698 25.72 25.67 -17.80
C TYR A 698 24.31 25.99 -18.26
N SER A 699 23.69 25.07 -19.01
CA SER A 699 22.32 25.21 -19.47
C SER A 699 21.75 23.90 -20.00
N TRP A 700 20.44 23.86 -20.17
CA TRP A 700 19.76 22.91 -21.04
C TRP A 700 19.89 23.34 -22.51
N ASN A 701 19.56 22.45 -23.46
CA ASN A 701 19.57 22.72 -24.90
C ASN A 701 18.62 23.84 -25.37
N ASP A 702 17.64 24.21 -24.55
CA ASP A 702 16.74 25.34 -24.79
C ASP A 702 17.17 26.62 -24.07
N ALA A 703 18.42 26.67 -23.61
CA ALA A 703 19.06 27.80 -22.92
C ALA A 703 18.52 28.13 -21.52
N VAL A 704 17.71 27.25 -20.91
CA VAL A 704 17.36 27.36 -19.49
C VAL A 704 18.60 27.07 -18.64
N ILE A 705 18.88 27.93 -17.65
CA ILE A 705 20.08 27.85 -16.78
C ILE A 705 19.78 27.36 -15.35
N LEU A 706 18.51 27.09 -15.05
CA LEU A 706 18.11 26.48 -13.79
C LEU A 706 18.53 25.01 -13.80
N ASP A 707 19.12 24.57 -12.70
CA ASP A 707 19.55 23.20 -12.47
C ASP A 707 18.36 22.26 -12.25
N ASP A 708 17.18 22.79 -11.93
CA ASP A 708 15.90 22.12 -11.96
C ASP A 708 15.05 22.56 -13.16
N ARG A 709 14.28 21.61 -13.71
CA ARG A 709 13.42 21.86 -14.87
C ARG A 709 12.28 20.85 -14.96
N GLU A 710 11.12 21.32 -15.41
CA GLU A 710 9.98 20.49 -15.80
C GLU A 710 9.70 20.63 -17.31
N ILE A 711 9.39 19.51 -17.98
CA ILE A 711 9.05 19.49 -19.41
C ILE A 711 7.73 18.78 -19.69
N ARG A 712 6.80 19.50 -20.32
CA ARG A 712 5.55 18.90 -20.82
C ARG A 712 5.81 18.04 -22.04
N LEU A 713 5.63 16.73 -21.91
CA LEU A 713 5.82 15.77 -23.00
C LEU A 713 4.64 15.79 -23.99
N GLN A 714 4.75 16.54 -25.08
CA GLN A 714 3.68 16.63 -26.07
C GLN A 714 3.64 15.42 -27.01
N SER A 715 2.45 15.09 -27.52
CA SER A 715 2.23 13.94 -28.42
C SER A 715 2.92 14.02 -29.80
N SER A 716 3.63 15.11 -30.11
CA SER A 716 4.28 15.34 -31.40
C SER A 716 5.78 15.59 -31.22
N GLY A 717 6.61 14.69 -31.76
CA GLY A 717 8.07 14.74 -31.72
C GLY A 717 8.68 13.66 -30.83
N ASN A 718 9.97 13.37 -31.00
CA ASN A 718 10.77 12.67 -29.99
C ASN A 718 11.42 13.75 -29.11
N PRO A 719 10.87 14.06 -27.92
CA PRO A 719 11.46 15.05 -27.04
C PRO A 719 12.83 14.54 -26.59
N GLY A 720 13.84 15.37 -26.81
CA GLY A 720 15.20 15.09 -26.39
C GLY A 720 15.72 16.24 -25.57
N MET A 721 16.36 15.90 -24.46
CA MET A 721 16.90 16.81 -23.47
C MET A 721 18.40 16.62 -23.36
N LEU A 722 19.13 17.74 -23.42
CA LEU A 722 20.58 17.74 -23.29
C LEU A 722 20.98 18.73 -22.20
N ALA A 723 21.61 18.21 -21.15
CA ALA A 723 22.26 18.99 -20.10
C ALA A 723 23.69 19.36 -20.53
N ILE A 724 24.04 20.64 -20.49
CA ILE A 724 25.36 21.13 -20.90
C ILE A 724 26.14 21.48 -19.64
N PHE A 725 27.32 20.89 -19.50
CA PHE A 725 28.25 21.17 -18.40
C PHE A 725 29.54 21.78 -18.91
N CYS A 726 30.21 22.54 -18.04
CA CYS A 726 31.50 23.15 -18.29
C CYS A 726 32.51 22.66 -17.27
N SER A 727 33.74 22.41 -17.69
CA SER A 727 34.80 22.05 -16.75
C SER A 727 35.16 23.23 -15.84
N ASP A 728 35.31 22.96 -14.55
CA ASP A 728 35.65 23.97 -13.57
C ASP A 728 37.02 24.60 -13.89
N GLY A 729 37.02 25.91 -14.19
CA GLY A 729 38.23 26.67 -14.50
C GLY A 729 38.49 26.99 -15.98
N ASN A 730 37.60 26.60 -16.91
CA ASN A 730 37.68 27.03 -18.31
C ASN A 730 36.29 27.15 -18.97
N ASN A 731 35.87 28.37 -19.36
CA ASN A 731 34.57 28.65 -20.02
C ASN A 731 34.46 28.14 -21.48
N THR A 732 35.21 27.11 -21.87
CA THR A 732 35.37 26.67 -23.28
C THR A 732 34.37 25.60 -23.75
N CYS A 733 33.35 25.29 -22.95
CA CYS A 733 32.29 24.31 -23.23
C CYS A 733 31.27 24.75 -24.31
N ILE A 734 31.26 26.04 -24.68
CA ILE A 734 30.17 26.65 -25.47
C ILE A 734 30.21 26.19 -26.95
N ASP A 735 31.40 26.04 -27.54
CA ASP A 735 31.52 25.84 -29.00
C ASP A 735 31.04 24.44 -29.47
N GLU A 736 31.29 23.37 -28.70
CA GLU A 736 30.82 22.01 -29.04
C GLU A 736 29.35 21.78 -28.64
N ALA A 737 28.89 22.44 -27.58
CA ALA A 737 27.51 22.35 -27.09
C ALA A 737 26.51 23.14 -27.95
N GLU A 738 26.85 24.37 -28.36
CA GLU A 738 26.01 25.20 -29.26
C GLU A 738 25.85 24.56 -30.64
N ALA A 739 26.89 23.90 -31.16
CA ALA A 739 26.83 23.18 -32.43
C ALA A 739 25.78 22.05 -32.39
N ARG A 740 25.69 21.29 -31.29
CA ARG A 740 24.74 20.17 -31.13
C ARG A 740 23.33 20.61 -30.74
N ALA A 741 23.19 21.68 -29.96
CA ALA A 741 21.88 22.26 -29.65
C ALA A 741 21.18 22.85 -30.89
N SER A 742 21.95 23.26 -31.91
CA SER A 742 21.43 23.86 -33.15
C SER A 742 20.94 22.84 -34.20
N GLU A 743 21.39 21.58 -34.13
CA GLU A 743 20.89 20.49 -34.96
C GLU A 743 19.70 19.83 -34.26
N SER A 744 18.50 20.27 -34.62
CA SER A 744 17.19 20.01 -33.97
C SER A 744 16.74 18.56 -33.75
N LEU A 745 17.61 17.55 -33.68
CA LEU A 745 17.28 16.15 -33.45
C LEU A 745 18.44 15.46 -32.71
N LEU A 746 18.24 15.11 -31.44
CA LEU A 746 19.07 14.18 -30.63
C LEU A 746 19.10 12.74 -31.20
N VAL A 747 18.85 12.58 -32.50
CA VAL A 747 18.81 11.32 -33.23
C VAL A 747 20.24 10.83 -33.45
N ALA A 748 20.77 10.12 -32.44
CA ALA A 748 21.73 9.01 -32.54
C ALA A 748 22.53 8.73 -31.24
N ARG A 749 22.38 9.51 -30.15
CA ARG A 749 23.18 9.32 -28.93
C ARG A 749 22.55 8.45 -27.84
N CYS A 750 21.25 8.18 -27.90
CA CYS A 750 20.59 7.23 -26.99
C CYS A 750 20.34 5.86 -27.67
N PRO A 751 21.37 5.01 -27.91
CA PRO A 751 21.17 3.67 -28.48
C PRO A 751 20.68 2.65 -27.45
N THR A 752 20.85 2.95 -26.16
CA THR A 752 20.45 2.11 -25.03
C THR A 752 19.11 2.57 -24.51
N LYS A 753 18.10 1.71 -24.68
CA LYS A 753 16.84 1.82 -23.95
C LYS A 753 17.13 1.53 -22.48
N ALA A 754 16.54 2.31 -21.57
CA ALA A 754 16.53 1.94 -20.16
C ALA A 754 16.03 0.49 -20.03
N PRO A 755 16.64 -0.34 -19.16
CA PRO A 755 16.17 -1.70 -18.95
C PRO A 755 14.67 -1.65 -18.61
N THR A 756 13.85 -2.20 -19.50
CA THR A 756 12.41 -2.35 -19.28
C THR A 756 12.20 -3.71 -18.66
N GLU A 757 12.06 -3.78 -17.34
CA GLU A 757 11.46 -4.96 -16.73
C GLU A 757 9.95 -4.76 -16.64
N ALA A 758 9.24 -5.30 -17.62
CA ALA A 758 7.80 -5.50 -17.56
C ALA A 758 7.45 -6.84 -18.23
N PRO A 759 6.51 -7.62 -17.67
CA PRO A 759 6.12 -8.91 -18.24
C PRO A 759 5.48 -8.69 -19.61
N THR A 760 5.88 -9.50 -20.58
CA THR A 760 5.20 -9.60 -21.87
C THR A 760 3.75 -10.03 -21.63
N ALA A 761 2.82 -9.08 -21.69
CA ALA A 761 1.42 -9.39 -21.89
C ALA A 761 1.31 -10.17 -23.22
N LEU A 762 0.97 -11.45 -23.13
CA LEU A 762 0.63 -12.28 -24.28
C LEU A 762 -0.62 -11.72 -24.93
N VAL A 763 -0.43 -10.78 -25.85
CA VAL A 763 -1.42 -10.47 -26.88
C VAL A 763 -1.50 -11.71 -27.76
N SER A 764 -2.53 -12.53 -27.56
CA SER A 764 -2.79 -13.70 -28.39
C SER A 764 -3.27 -13.26 -29.79
N ASP A 765 -2.33 -12.89 -30.65
CA ASP A 765 -2.61 -12.75 -32.07
C ASP A 765 -2.74 -14.14 -32.70
N SER A 766 -3.91 -14.41 -33.27
CA SER A 766 -4.20 -15.63 -34.03
C SER A 766 -3.33 -15.68 -35.31
N PRO A 767 -2.47 -16.69 -35.53
CA PRO A 767 -1.69 -16.74 -36.75
C PRO A 767 -2.46 -17.44 -37.87
N THR A 768 -2.76 -16.70 -38.93
CA THR A 768 -3.04 -17.27 -40.25
C THR A 768 -1.82 -18.03 -40.76
N MET A 769 -2.01 -19.32 -41.01
CA MET A 769 -1.06 -20.22 -41.65
C MET A 769 -0.56 -19.69 -43.01
N LEU A 770 0.76 -19.62 -43.18
CA LEU A 770 1.42 -19.77 -44.48
C LEU A 770 2.81 -20.41 -44.30
N HIS A 771 2.94 -21.61 -44.85
CA HIS A 771 4.17 -22.37 -44.99
C HIS A 771 5.25 -21.59 -45.75
N SER A 772 6.50 -21.65 -45.26
CA SER A 772 7.65 -22.07 -46.10
C SER A 772 8.94 -22.29 -45.28
N SER A 773 9.42 -23.53 -45.32
CA SER A 773 10.83 -23.98 -45.37
C SER A 773 11.88 -23.44 -44.39
N ALA A 774 12.37 -24.38 -43.57
CA ALA A 774 13.68 -24.41 -42.89
C ALA A 774 14.88 -24.24 -43.89
N PRO A 775 16.14 -23.99 -43.44
CA PRO A 775 16.89 -24.97 -42.66
C PRO A 775 17.83 -24.46 -41.55
N SER A 776 18.02 -25.38 -40.60
CA SER A 776 19.13 -25.62 -39.67
C SER A 776 20.52 -25.08 -40.00
N PHE A 777 21.26 -24.64 -38.97
CA PHE A 777 22.68 -24.96 -38.77
C PHE A 777 23.00 -25.13 -37.27
N ALA A 778 23.68 -26.22 -36.96
CA ALA A 778 24.30 -26.56 -35.67
C ALA A 778 25.76 -26.01 -35.64
N PRO A 779 26.44 -26.01 -34.46
CA PRO A 779 27.52 -25.10 -34.14
C PRO A 779 28.91 -25.61 -34.60
N SER A 780 29.89 -24.71 -34.62
CA SER A 780 31.31 -25.04 -34.75
C SER A 780 32.10 -24.41 -33.60
N ASP A 781 33.00 -25.23 -33.06
CA ASP A 781 33.91 -25.03 -31.94
C ASP A 781 35.02 -23.98 -32.17
N ASP A 782 35.70 -23.69 -31.06
CA ASP A 782 37.06 -23.20 -30.85
C ASP A 782 37.33 -21.67 -30.86
N GLU A 783 37.65 -21.12 -29.67
CA GLU A 783 39.03 -20.72 -29.30
C GLU A 783 39.09 -20.21 -27.84
N GLU A 784 39.81 -20.94 -26.97
CA GLU A 784 40.33 -20.48 -25.67
C GLU A 784 41.68 -19.75 -25.90
N GLU A 785 41.89 -18.59 -25.27
CA GLU A 785 43.22 -18.17 -24.79
C GLU A 785 43.13 -17.09 -23.69
N GLU A 786 44.13 -17.13 -22.81
CA GLU A 786 44.20 -16.74 -21.38
C GLU A 786 44.27 -15.23 -21.07
N TRP A 787 43.90 -14.86 -19.82
CA TRP A 787 44.23 -13.59 -19.16
C TRP A 787 45.03 -13.84 -17.85
N PRO A 788 45.92 -12.92 -17.43
CA PRO A 788 46.95 -13.19 -16.42
C PRO A 788 46.46 -13.06 -14.97
N VAL A 789 47.11 -13.83 -14.11
CA VAL A 789 47.04 -13.82 -12.63
C VAL A 789 47.74 -12.58 -12.08
N ASP A 790 47.07 -11.85 -11.18
CA ASP A 790 47.71 -10.87 -10.29
C ASP A 790 47.47 -11.15 -8.80
N GLU A 791 48.44 -10.65 -8.04
CA GLU A 791 48.93 -10.96 -6.70
C GLU A 791 47.98 -10.72 -5.50
N VAL A 792 48.20 -11.48 -4.42
CA VAL A 792 47.52 -11.34 -3.11
C VAL A 792 48.06 -10.14 -2.34
N GLU A 793 47.21 -9.19 -1.96
CA GLU A 793 47.55 -8.08 -1.06
C GLU A 793 47.66 -8.54 0.42
N ILE A 794 48.66 -8.02 1.13
CA ILE A 794 48.98 -8.29 2.54
C ILE A 794 48.95 -6.97 3.32
N ASN A 795 48.41 -6.97 4.54
CA ASN A 795 48.33 -5.76 5.36
C ASN A 795 49.69 -5.38 6.00
N ALA A 796 49.76 -4.17 6.59
CA ALA A 796 50.98 -3.58 7.17
C ALA A 796 51.61 -4.37 8.34
N ASN A 797 50.96 -5.43 8.82
CA ASN A 797 51.48 -6.32 9.86
C ASN A 797 51.81 -7.73 9.34
N GLY A 798 51.71 -7.98 8.03
CA GLY A 798 52.09 -9.25 7.40
C GLY A 798 51.10 -10.40 7.65
N GLU A 799 49.83 -10.09 7.95
CA GLU A 799 48.76 -11.09 8.08
C GLU A 799 47.82 -11.05 6.86
N PRO A 800 47.32 -12.22 6.39
CA PRO A 800 46.30 -12.28 5.34
C PRO A 800 45.00 -11.61 5.80
N ILE A 801 44.38 -10.81 4.93
CA ILE A 801 43.06 -10.23 5.17
C ILE A 801 42.02 -11.36 5.05
N PRO A 802 41.10 -11.56 6.02
CA PRO A 802 40.05 -12.57 5.89
C PRO A 802 39.04 -12.18 4.80
N GLU A 803 38.80 -13.07 3.83
CA GLU A 803 37.75 -12.95 2.83
C GLU A 803 36.33 -13.10 3.44
N ARG A 804 35.35 -12.41 2.85
CA ARG A 804 33.92 -12.53 3.15
C ARG A 804 33.45 -13.98 2.93
N PRO A 805 32.52 -14.53 3.74
CA PRO A 805 31.92 -15.81 3.43
C PRO A 805 30.83 -15.65 2.36
N HIS A 806 31.06 -16.21 1.17
CA HIS A 806 30.00 -16.69 0.29
C HIS A 806 29.98 -18.23 0.32
N ASP A 807 28.75 -18.74 0.31
CA ASP A 807 28.27 -20.09 0.04
C ASP A 807 28.27 -21.15 1.16
N PHE A 808 27.04 -21.42 1.62
CA PHE A 808 26.60 -22.68 2.19
C PHE A 808 26.54 -23.73 1.07
N ASP A 809 27.46 -24.69 1.09
CA ASP A 809 27.27 -25.98 0.43
C ASP A 809 27.87 -27.09 1.31
N GLY A 810 27.06 -28.08 1.68
CA GLY A 810 27.54 -29.26 2.40
C GLY A 810 26.50 -30.02 3.24
N VAL A 811 25.51 -30.66 2.62
CA VAL A 811 24.78 -31.83 3.17
C VAL A 811 24.60 -32.85 2.03
N PRO A 812 24.78 -34.17 2.27
CA PRO A 812 25.34 -35.10 1.27
C PRO A 812 24.33 -35.69 0.27
N GLU A 813 24.82 -35.96 -0.94
CA GLU A 813 24.18 -36.78 -1.98
C GLU A 813 23.92 -38.21 -1.46
N ASP A 814 22.64 -38.55 -1.27
CA ASP A 814 22.01 -39.84 -1.57
C ASP A 814 20.58 -39.90 -0.97
N ASP A 815 19.58 -39.28 -1.62
CA ASP A 815 18.16 -39.64 -1.46
C ASP A 815 17.36 -39.35 -2.76
N PRO A 816 16.72 -40.35 -3.41
CA PRO A 816 16.19 -40.19 -4.76
C PRO A 816 14.73 -39.75 -4.76
N VAL A 817 14.48 -38.45 -4.93
CA VAL A 817 13.12 -37.89 -5.09
C VAL A 817 13.02 -36.97 -6.31
N TRP A 818 13.64 -37.32 -7.45
CA TRP A 818 13.43 -36.58 -8.70
C TRP A 818 13.26 -37.41 -9.98
N ASP A 819 13.21 -38.75 -9.90
CA ASP A 819 12.87 -39.61 -11.05
C ASP A 819 11.55 -40.34 -10.86
N ARG A 820 10.46 -39.59 -10.98
CA ARG A 820 9.14 -40.06 -11.46
C ARG A 820 8.24 -38.84 -11.63
N PHE A 821 8.11 -38.34 -12.85
CA PHE A 821 6.84 -38.00 -13.51
C PHE A 821 7.17 -37.37 -14.87
N ASP A 822 7.70 -38.20 -15.77
CA ASP A 822 7.68 -37.91 -17.20
C ASP A 822 6.95 -39.09 -17.87
N GLN A 823 5.62 -38.98 -17.89
CA GLN A 823 4.75 -39.72 -18.79
C GLN A 823 3.37 -39.06 -18.86
N ASP A 824 3.08 -38.61 -20.08
CA ASP A 824 1.78 -38.42 -20.73
C ASP A 824 1.06 -37.06 -20.67
N ALA A 825 0.95 -36.53 -21.90
CA ALA A 825 -0.13 -35.73 -22.49
C ALA A 825 0.06 -34.21 -22.54
N ALA A 826 0.83 -33.77 -23.55
CA ALA A 826 0.63 -32.50 -24.21
C ALA A 826 -0.81 -32.40 -24.76
N ILE A 827 -1.60 -31.43 -24.27
CA ILE A 827 -2.82 -30.97 -24.93
C ILE A 827 -2.52 -29.64 -25.60
N THR A 828 -2.43 -29.68 -26.92
CA THR A 828 -2.30 -28.52 -27.80
C THR A 828 -3.68 -27.84 -27.94
N VAL A 829 -3.80 -26.58 -27.55
CA VAL A 829 -5.02 -25.78 -27.76
C VAL A 829 -5.08 -25.34 -29.23
N ILE A 830 -6.12 -25.79 -29.95
CA ILE A 830 -6.42 -25.42 -31.34
C ILE A 830 -7.41 -24.23 -31.33
N PRO A 831 -7.20 -23.15 -32.10
CA PRO A 831 -8.18 -22.09 -32.24
C PRO A 831 -9.22 -22.47 -33.30
N SER A 832 -10.50 -22.59 -32.92
CA SER A 832 -11.68 -22.24 -33.75
C SER A 832 -13.01 -22.66 -33.11
N LEU A 833 -13.53 -21.83 -32.20
CA LEU A 833 -14.89 -21.95 -31.62
C LEU A 833 -16.03 -21.72 -32.64
N ALA A 834 -15.74 -21.39 -33.89
CA ALA A 834 -16.72 -21.24 -34.97
C ALA A 834 -17.04 -22.57 -35.72
N ALA A 835 -16.21 -23.60 -35.60
CA ALA A 835 -16.40 -24.87 -36.32
C ALA A 835 -17.26 -25.89 -35.56
N LEU A 836 -17.24 -25.90 -34.23
CA LEU A 836 -18.03 -26.84 -33.41
C LEU A 836 -19.52 -26.50 -33.33
N SER A 837 -19.88 -25.22 -33.39
CA SER A 837 -21.26 -24.74 -33.42
C SER A 837 -21.95 -25.08 -34.75
N ILE A 838 -21.22 -25.09 -35.87
CA ILE A 838 -21.73 -25.53 -37.18
C ILE A 838 -21.90 -27.06 -37.23
N LEU A 839 -21.04 -27.83 -36.55
CA LEU A 839 -21.16 -29.29 -36.49
C LEU A 839 -22.37 -29.74 -35.65
N CYS A 840 -22.68 -29.05 -34.54
CA CYS A 840 -23.87 -29.33 -33.72
C CYS A 840 -25.18 -28.97 -34.41
N ILE A 841 -25.19 -27.94 -35.27
CA ILE A 841 -26.37 -27.56 -36.07
C ILE A 841 -26.58 -28.55 -37.23
N LEU A 842 -25.50 -29.04 -37.87
CA LEU A 842 -25.58 -30.05 -38.93
C LEU A 842 -25.99 -31.44 -38.42
N LEU A 843 -25.54 -31.84 -37.22
CA LEU A 843 -25.93 -33.11 -36.60
C LEU A 843 -27.41 -33.14 -36.18
N ASN A 844 -27.96 -32.01 -35.71
CA ASN A 844 -29.40 -31.89 -35.44
C ASN A 844 -30.25 -31.84 -36.73
N ALA A 845 -29.75 -31.23 -37.81
CA ALA A 845 -30.45 -31.23 -39.10
C ALA A 845 -30.50 -32.63 -39.76
N VAL A 846 -29.46 -33.45 -39.58
CA VAL A 846 -29.43 -34.83 -40.10
C VAL A 846 -30.33 -35.78 -39.27
N GLN A 847 -30.53 -35.53 -37.97
CA GLN A 847 -31.49 -36.28 -37.16
C GLN A 847 -32.95 -35.90 -37.43
N LEU A 848 -33.26 -34.63 -37.76
CA LEU A 848 -34.62 -34.25 -38.16
C LEU A 848 -35.00 -34.73 -39.58
N LEU A 849 -34.03 -34.91 -40.49
CA LEU A 849 -34.26 -35.49 -41.82
C LEU A 849 -34.35 -37.03 -41.83
N ALA A 850 -33.99 -37.70 -40.73
CA ALA A 850 -34.13 -39.16 -40.57
C ALA A 850 -35.44 -39.57 -39.87
N LEU A 851 -36.30 -38.61 -39.52
CA LEU A 851 -37.62 -38.80 -38.90
C LEU A 851 -38.79 -38.28 -39.78
N HIS A 852 -38.57 -38.16 -41.09
CA HIS A 852 -39.62 -38.05 -42.12
C HIS A 852 -39.39 -39.05 -43.26
#